data_AF-A0A2V7S8I1-F1
#
_entry.id   AF-A0A2V7S8I1-F1
#
_cell.length_a   1.000
_cell.length_b   1.000
_cell.length_c   1.000
_cell.angle_alpha   90.00
_cell.angle_beta   90.00
_cell.angle_gamma   90.00
#
_symmetry.space_group_name_H-M   'P 1'
#
loop_
_entity.id
_entity.type
_entity.pdbx_description
1 polymer ?
#
loop_
_entity_poly.entity_id
_entity_poly.type
_entity_poly.pdbx_seq_one_letter_code
_entity_poly.pdbx_strand_id
1 'polypeptide(L)'
;AACGKTTEPIVPGSVSVTPPSLSFTSKGATKQLTATVNDQHGNPIQNATVTWSSNNPAVATVSSSGLAASVANGTTQIVVAAGQVSTQVTVSVAQAAYTITKTTGDNQSAAAGSQLPQALAVQVTDSLGNPVASIAVSFSVTSGGGSVSPLSVLTDASGNASAQWTIGTSTATTQRVTASSVPATPALFSATGTAGPPASVIKQAGDNQTVGTGTTVAIKPAVQVTDRFGNPVPNVTVAFAAGLNSGSVTGGTVQTTATGVATVGGWTVDGNPGADTLYATVTGSGITGNPARFLATVATPGPPASVVAQSGDGQTGLVGYPVNFAPAVLLKDGSGIPVPGVQVTFAVATGGGSVTGPTTTTGSDGVATAGGWTVGTSPGTNTLTATVTGSGIINNPVTFTATAQTAAYNIDVRYLSPVPTGTRKAAFDSAVAHWQRIIYGDVPDIDASGSNQIPAGTCGSNSPAINQIIDDVIIFVTLDSIDGPGKILGQAGSCYIRSSSKLPLVGLMHFDTADIATLDANNQLKLVILHEMGHVLGFGTIWSCSQFGLCLLAGPMSQGGTDPHFVGSQALATFDRIGGTSYTGGAEVPVENCAGFTPSQCGPATYDSHWRETVFGNELMTGFINAGTNPLSVLTVASMGDEGYTVNYAAADPYTKVFSLLAGAATTSAVHLQNDILNLPIYMVDAASSRLAEQPVAVRPGEESHPQPEPRVIERVVPRIVPSGVAAVARLVRDRVTHLVVIEVIARHALHDVEERPFGVAVRRLGGERAVVPVAAARELVELERRGRAGREHRSRALALVHRERFPAAAPADLEFAAAAHEVAVARVHREQDADVAVGIGAQHHQVAVLGGFHVHARPVAAHEHVIGEPDLDGRIGSRGVGEARTRNGARSRGGEQQRQHQRDKHGGPPL
;
A
#
# COMPACT_ATOMS: atom_id res chain seq x y z
N ALA A 1 37.90 108.27 18.04
CA ALA A 1 37.47 106.97 18.60
C ALA A 1 36.52 106.30 17.62
N ALA A 2 36.62 104.98 17.45
CA ALA A 2 35.63 104.13 16.81
C ALA A 2 35.90 102.69 17.31
N CYS A 3 34.88 101.98 17.80
CA CYS A 3 35.10 100.71 18.51
C CYS A 3 35.22 99.53 17.55
N GLY A 4 36.17 98.62 17.81
CA GLY A 4 36.14 97.28 17.25
C GLY A 4 35.00 96.48 17.86
N LYS A 5 34.20 95.79 17.04
CA LYS A 5 33.25 94.79 17.52
C LYS A 5 34.00 93.49 17.79
N THR A 6 34.14 93.11 19.07
CA THR A 6 34.46 91.74 19.44
C THR A 6 33.27 90.86 19.08
N THR A 7 33.44 89.94 18.11
CA THR A 7 32.47 88.86 17.89
C THR A 7 32.48 87.94 19.11
N GLU A 8 31.31 87.71 19.70
CA GLU A 8 31.15 86.75 20.79
C GLU A 8 31.59 85.35 20.33
N PRO A 9 32.31 84.57 21.17
CA PRO A 9 32.68 83.21 20.79
C PRO A 9 31.42 82.35 20.60
N ILE A 10 31.37 81.64 19.47
CA ILE A 10 30.33 80.64 19.20
C ILE A 10 30.53 79.49 20.18
N VAL A 11 29.55 79.25 21.05
CA VAL A 11 29.60 78.18 22.07
C VAL A 11 28.38 77.26 21.92
N PRO A 12 28.51 75.95 22.19
CA PRO A 12 27.38 75.03 22.22
C PRO A 12 26.27 75.50 23.18
N GLY A 13 25.13 75.93 22.61
CA GLY A 13 23.93 76.36 23.33
C GLY A 13 22.89 75.25 23.48
N SER A 14 22.90 74.23 22.62
CA SER A 14 22.13 73.01 22.81
C SER A 14 22.73 71.81 22.07
N VAL A 15 22.43 70.60 22.54
CA VAL A 15 22.76 69.34 21.87
C VAL A 15 21.51 68.44 21.84
N SER A 16 21.20 67.91 20.67
CA SER A 16 20.11 66.96 20.43
C SER A 16 20.65 65.70 19.76
N VAL A 17 19.98 64.56 19.93
CA VAL A 17 20.47 63.27 19.41
C VAL A 17 19.35 62.52 18.70
N THR A 18 19.67 61.98 17.53
CA THR A 18 18.76 61.16 16.72
C THR A 18 19.32 59.74 16.58
N PRO A 19 18.53 58.68 16.85
CA PRO A 19 17.24 58.71 17.57
C PRO A 19 17.39 59.11 19.05
N PRO A 20 16.32 59.60 19.70
CA PRO A 20 16.34 60.02 21.12
C PRO A 20 16.33 58.84 22.11
N SER A 21 16.09 57.62 21.65
CA SER A 21 16.17 56.39 22.44
C SER A 21 16.53 55.19 21.55
N LEU A 22 17.03 54.12 22.16
CA LEU A 22 17.36 52.87 21.49
C LEU A 22 16.73 51.67 22.21
N SER A 23 16.15 50.77 21.42
CA SER A 23 15.78 49.41 21.83
C SER A 23 16.56 48.36 21.03
N PHE A 24 16.98 47.31 21.73
CA PHE A 24 17.71 46.17 21.16
C PHE A 24 17.09 44.85 21.65
N THR A 25 16.74 43.96 20.71
CA THR A 25 16.17 42.63 20.95
C THR A 25 17.20 41.49 20.91
N SER A 26 18.48 41.82 20.75
CA SER A 26 19.59 40.88 20.55
C SER A 26 20.87 41.45 21.17
N LYS A 27 21.80 40.60 21.61
CA LYS A 27 23.14 41.01 22.10
C LYS A 27 24.11 41.26 20.93
N GLY A 28 25.05 42.18 21.10
CA GLY A 28 25.99 42.58 20.05
C GLY A 28 25.36 43.39 18.91
N ALA A 29 24.07 43.74 19.00
CA ALA A 29 23.37 44.55 18.01
C ALA A 29 23.81 46.01 18.14
N THR A 30 24.03 46.69 17.01
CA THR A 30 24.54 48.06 16.97
C THR A 30 23.58 49.02 16.27
N LYS A 31 23.51 50.27 16.75
CA LYS A 31 22.77 51.38 16.12
C LYS A 31 23.57 52.68 16.27
N GLN A 32 23.64 53.45 15.19
CA GLN A 32 24.31 54.74 15.16
C GLN A 32 23.43 55.81 15.84
N LEU A 33 24.03 56.62 16.71
CA LEU A 33 23.46 57.85 17.24
C LEU A 33 24.12 59.06 16.57
N THR A 34 23.33 60.02 16.12
CA THR A 34 23.82 61.26 15.49
C THR A 34 23.50 62.44 16.40
N ALA A 35 24.53 63.16 16.84
CA ALA A 35 24.38 64.37 17.64
C ALA A 35 24.37 65.62 16.75
N THR A 36 23.38 66.49 16.95
CA THR A 36 23.30 67.83 16.35
C THR A 36 23.53 68.85 17.45
N VAL A 37 24.58 69.67 17.30
CA VAL A 37 24.95 70.73 18.25
C VAL A 37 24.63 72.08 17.62
N ASN A 38 23.87 72.91 18.33
CA ASN A 38 23.57 74.28 17.92
C ASN A 38 24.25 75.28 18.87
N ASP A 39 24.54 76.49 18.37
CA ASP A 39 25.12 77.58 19.13
C ASP A 39 24.12 78.25 20.09
N GLN A 40 24.56 79.28 20.83
CA GLN A 40 23.71 80.04 21.74
C GLN A 40 22.59 80.86 21.04
N HIS A 41 22.57 80.90 19.71
CA HIS A 41 21.57 81.57 18.87
C HIS A 41 20.67 80.58 18.09
N GLY A 42 20.93 79.26 18.19
CA GLY A 42 20.19 78.20 17.51
C GLY A 42 20.75 77.74 16.16
N ASN A 43 21.90 78.26 15.70
CA ASN A 43 22.53 77.86 14.44
C ASN A 43 23.35 76.55 14.61
N PRO A 44 23.37 75.64 13.63
CA PRO A 44 24.15 74.40 13.73
C PRO A 44 25.67 74.64 13.68
N ILE A 45 26.39 74.12 14.68
CA ILE A 45 27.85 74.17 14.73
C ILE A 45 28.43 73.02 13.90
N GLN A 46 29.00 73.33 12.74
CA GLN A 46 29.71 72.35 11.91
C GLN A 46 30.97 71.84 12.63
N ASN A 47 31.22 70.52 12.54
CA ASN A 47 32.37 69.85 13.15
C ASN A 47 32.50 70.07 14.68
N ALA A 48 31.39 70.25 15.38
CA ALA A 48 31.37 70.35 16.84
C ALA A 48 32.00 69.12 17.52
N THR A 49 32.90 69.35 18.48
CA THR A 49 33.48 68.27 19.29
C THR A 49 32.42 67.73 20.25
N VAL A 50 31.98 66.50 20.02
CA VAL A 50 31.01 65.77 20.85
C VAL A 50 31.72 64.65 21.62
N THR A 51 31.41 64.53 22.90
CA THR A 51 31.86 63.44 23.77
C THR A 51 30.70 62.49 24.06
N TRP A 52 30.97 61.18 23.99
CA TRP A 52 30.01 60.10 24.20
C TRP A 52 30.46 59.23 25.37
N SER A 53 29.55 58.85 26.26
CA SER A 53 29.80 57.88 27.33
C SER A 53 28.54 57.08 27.66
N SER A 54 28.67 55.95 28.35
CA SER A 54 27.54 55.15 28.85
C SER A 54 27.62 55.06 30.37
N ASN A 55 26.50 55.33 31.05
CA ASN A 55 26.39 55.23 32.51
C ASN A 55 26.48 53.78 33.02
N ASN A 56 26.31 52.79 32.13
CA ASN A 56 26.55 51.37 32.42
C ASN A 56 27.02 50.63 31.15
N PRO A 57 28.35 50.55 30.90
CA PRO A 57 28.93 49.84 29.77
C PRO A 57 28.62 48.33 29.72
N ALA A 58 28.24 47.71 30.84
CA ALA A 58 27.89 46.29 30.88
C ALA A 58 26.49 45.98 30.30
N VAL A 59 25.62 47.00 30.17
CA VAL A 59 24.33 46.89 29.48
C VAL A 59 24.48 47.29 28.01
N ALA A 60 25.06 48.47 27.74
CA ALA A 60 25.38 48.93 26.40
C ALA A 60 26.58 49.88 26.38
N THR A 61 27.41 49.75 25.35
CA THR A 61 28.57 50.63 25.09
C THR A 61 28.25 51.66 24.01
N VAL A 62 29.13 52.66 23.86
CA VAL A 62 29.09 53.64 22.77
C VAL A 62 30.52 53.96 22.32
N SER A 63 30.74 54.08 21.01
CA SER A 63 32.03 54.51 20.45
C SER A 63 32.21 56.04 20.53
N SER A 64 33.43 56.52 20.31
CA SER A 64 33.72 57.94 20.09
C SER A 64 32.98 58.54 18.87
N SER A 65 32.53 57.69 17.94
CA SER A 65 31.72 58.08 16.78
C SER A 65 30.21 57.99 17.02
N GLY A 66 29.74 57.72 18.24
CA GLY A 66 28.31 57.58 18.57
C GLY A 66 27.67 56.24 18.17
N LEU A 67 28.45 55.22 17.79
CA LEU A 67 27.91 53.89 17.51
C LEU A 67 27.63 53.18 18.85
N ALA A 68 26.36 53.00 19.17
CA ALA A 68 25.92 52.28 20.37
C ALA A 68 25.79 50.77 20.11
N ALA A 69 26.15 49.94 21.08
CA ALA A 69 26.11 48.48 20.99
C ALA A 69 25.53 47.82 22.25
N SER A 70 24.66 46.81 22.09
CA SER A 70 24.09 46.04 23.21
C SER A 70 25.08 44.99 23.75
N VAL A 71 25.15 44.84 25.08
CA VAL A 71 26.06 43.91 25.77
C VAL A 71 25.28 42.91 26.63
N ALA A 72 24.38 43.38 27.49
CA ALA A 72 23.55 42.53 28.35
C ALA A 72 22.14 43.13 28.53
N ASN A 73 21.19 42.29 28.95
CA ASN A 73 19.82 42.72 29.19
C ASN A 73 19.75 43.73 30.36
N GLY A 74 18.95 44.79 30.20
CA GLY A 74 18.80 45.88 31.16
C GLY A 74 18.62 47.23 30.47
N THR A 75 18.61 48.30 31.27
CA THR A 75 18.50 49.68 30.79
C THR A 75 19.70 50.50 31.22
N THR A 76 20.22 51.34 30.33
CA THR A 76 21.29 52.32 30.60
C THR A 76 20.98 53.64 29.91
N GLN A 77 21.78 54.68 30.18
CA GLN A 77 21.72 55.95 29.49
C GLN A 77 23.09 56.26 28.87
N ILE A 78 23.08 56.62 27.59
CA ILE A 78 24.24 57.19 26.90
C ILE A 78 24.19 58.69 27.10
N VAL A 79 25.25 59.26 27.68
CA VAL A 79 25.41 60.71 27.87
C VAL A 79 26.18 61.28 26.70
N VAL A 80 25.68 62.40 26.17
CA VAL A 80 26.21 63.07 24.98
C VAL A 80 26.41 64.54 25.31
N ALA A 81 27.65 65.02 25.25
CA ALA A 81 27.99 66.38 25.67
C ALA A 81 28.87 67.12 24.65
N ALA A 82 28.59 68.41 24.49
CA ALA A 82 29.36 69.35 23.67
C ALA A 82 29.57 70.65 24.47
N GLY A 83 30.82 70.97 24.81
CA GLY A 83 31.11 72.09 25.70
C GLY A 83 30.48 71.88 27.09
N GLN A 84 29.58 72.78 27.49
CA GLN A 84 28.86 72.72 28.78
C GLN A 84 27.43 72.17 28.66
N VAL A 85 26.91 71.92 27.44
CA VAL A 85 25.58 71.35 27.25
C VAL A 85 25.65 69.84 27.06
N SER A 86 24.69 69.12 27.64
CA SER A 86 24.59 67.67 27.53
C SER A 86 23.14 67.20 27.43
N THR A 87 22.95 66.03 26.84
CA THR A 87 21.68 65.31 26.78
C THR A 87 21.91 63.81 26.98
N GLN A 88 20.83 63.05 27.20
CA GLN A 88 20.92 61.62 27.50
C GLN A 88 19.97 60.81 26.60
N VAL A 89 20.46 59.70 26.06
CA VAL A 89 19.72 58.74 25.25
C VAL A 89 19.49 57.48 26.07
N THR A 90 18.23 57.13 26.32
CA THR A 90 17.90 55.88 27.01
C THR A 90 18.12 54.70 26.06
N VAL A 91 18.87 53.70 26.52
CA VAL A 91 19.12 52.44 25.80
C VAL A 91 18.53 51.29 26.62
N SER A 92 17.59 50.55 26.02
CA SER A 92 17.00 49.35 26.60
C SER A 92 17.41 48.12 25.78
N VAL A 93 17.94 47.11 26.46
CA VAL A 93 18.34 45.82 25.89
C VAL A 93 17.47 44.74 26.53
N ALA A 94 16.71 44.02 25.72
CA ALA A 94 15.89 42.90 26.16
C ALA A 94 15.89 41.83 25.06
N GLN A 95 16.78 40.84 25.18
CA GLN A 95 16.82 39.71 24.25
C GLN A 95 15.43 39.07 24.08
N ALA A 96 15.01 38.91 22.83
CA ALA A 96 13.81 38.16 22.46
C ALA A 96 14.21 36.83 21.83
N ALA A 97 13.41 35.79 22.04
CA ALA A 97 13.54 34.55 21.28
C ALA A 97 13.32 34.85 19.78
N TYR A 98 14.21 34.35 18.92
CA TYR A 98 14.07 34.46 17.47
C TYR A 98 14.03 33.08 16.79
N THR A 99 14.86 32.15 17.24
CA THR A 99 14.82 30.73 16.82
C THR A 99 14.68 29.80 18.02
N ILE A 100 14.09 28.63 17.77
CA ILE A 100 14.05 27.48 18.68
C ILE A 100 14.55 26.27 17.88
N THR A 101 15.74 25.77 18.23
CA THR A 101 16.38 24.65 17.53
C THR A 101 16.33 23.41 18.42
N LYS A 102 15.89 22.27 17.88
CA LYS A 102 15.95 20.98 18.59
C LYS A 102 17.40 20.61 18.87
N THR A 103 17.71 20.21 20.11
CA THR A 103 19.04 19.70 20.49
C THR A 103 19.02 18.20 20.78
N THR A 104 17.97 17.68 21.44
CA THR A 104 17.80 16.23 21.68
C THR A 104 16.33 15.80 21.70
N GLY A 105 16.10 14.48 21.62
CA GLY A 105 14.81 13.85 21.95
C GLY A 105 13.79 13.70 20.82
N ASP A 106 14.14 14.02 19.57
CA ASP A 106 13.24 13.92 18.42
C ASP A 106 13.24 12.53 17.77
N ASN A 107 12.12 12.14 17.15
CA ASN A 107 11.92 10.91 16.37
C ASN A 107 12.23 9.61 17.14
N GLN A 108 12.00 9.62 18.45
CA GLN A 108 12.16 8.45 19.32
C GLN A 108 10.95 7.51 19.23
N SER A 109 11.13 6.28 19.74
CA SER A 109 10.04 5.32 19.95
C SER A 109 10.01 4.86 21.41
N ALA A 110 8.82 4.66 21.97
CA ALA A 110 8.62 3.98 23.25
C ALA A 110 7.23 3.34 23.33
N ALA A 111 7.05 2.42 24.28
CA ALA A 111 5.79 1.73 24.49
C ALA A 111 4.67 2.69 24.93
N ALA A 112 3.43 2.36 24.59
CA ALA A 112 2.25 3.10 24.98
C ALA A 112 2.24 3.37 26.50
N GLY A 113 1.98 4.62 26.90
CA GLY A 113 1.98 5.05 28.30
C GLY A 113 3.34 4.95 29.03
N SER A 114 4.47 4.97 28.32
CA SER A 114 5.82 5.02 28.90
C SER A 114 6.59 6.28 28.52
N GLN A 115 7.66 6.60 29.25
CA GLN A 115 8.51 7.75 28.96
C GLN A 115 9.48 7.46 27.81
N LEU A 116 9.75 8.48 27.01
CA LEU A 116 10.82 8.40 26.01
C LEU A 116 12.19 8.25 26.68
N PRO A 117 13.14 7.49 26.09
CA PRO A 117 14.48 7.30 26.65
C PRO A 117 15.27 8.60 26.85
N GLN A 118 15.04 9.61 26.01
CA GLN A 118 15.70 10.91 26.06
C GLN A 118 14.67 12.03 26.20
N ALA A 119 14.98 13.04 27.01
CA ALA A 119 14.16 14.24 27.14
C ALA A 119 14.13 15.03 25.82
N LEU A 120 13.00 15.68 25.55
CA LEU A 120 12.91 16.72 24.53
C LEU A 120 13.76 17.91 24.99
N ALA A 121 14.67 18.37 24.15
CA ALA A 121 15.47 19.56 24.44
C ALA A 121 15.57 20.49 23.23
N VAL A 122 15.56 21.79 23.52
CA VAL A 122 15.75 22.87 22.54
C VAL A 122 16.76 23.88 23.04
N GLN A 123 17.38 24.60 22.11
CA GLN A 123 18.13 25.82 22.38
C GLN A 123 17.39 27.03 21.77
N VAL A 124 17.30 28.12 22.51
CA VAL A 124 16.65 29.38 22.09
C VAL A 124 17.72 30.46 21.88
N THR A 125 17.75 31.07 20.70
CA THR A 125 18.68 32.16 20.38
C THR A 125 17.99 33.41 19.84
N ASP A 126 18.64 34.56 19.99
CA ASP A 126 18.19 35.85 19.46
C ASP A 126 18.49 36.01 17.96
N SER A 127 18.13 37.16 17.38
CA SER A 127 18.26 37.39 15.93
C SER A 127 19.70 37.45 15.39
N LEU A 128 20.70 37.31 16.26
CA LEU A 128 22.13 37.25 15.93
C LEU A 128 22.76 35.93 16.39
N GLY A 129 21.96 34.94 16.80
CA GLY A 129 22.41 33.61 17.20
C GLY A 129 22.93 33.52 18.63
N ASN A 130 22.83 34.57 19.45
CA ASN A 130 23.25 34.50 20.85
C ASN A 130 22.19 33.75 21.69
N PRO A 131 22.58 32.90 22.65
CA PRO A 131 21.62 32.25 23.54
C PRO A 131 20.81 33.26 24.36
N VAL A 132 19.53 32.96 24.55
CA VAL A 132 18.59 33.75 25.35
C VAL A 132 18.27 33.00 26.63
N ALA A 133 18.82 33.48 27.75
CA ALA A 133 18.62 32.91 29.08
C ALA A 133 17.37 33.46 29.76
N SER A 134 16.80 32.69 30.69
CA SER A 134 15.63 33.04 31.51
C SER A 134 14.35 33.39 30.72
N ILE A 135 14.19 32.89 29.50
CA ILE A 135 12.92 32.99 28.75
C ILE A 135 12.14 31.66 28.84
N ALA A 136 10.82 31.73 28.91
CA ALA A 136 9.99 30.54 29.03
C ALA A 136 9.84 29.80 27.69
N VAL A 137 10.08 28.49 27.71
CA VAL A 137 9.71 27.55 26.66
C VAL A 137 8.57 26.69 27.17
N SER A 138 7.40 26.79 26.53
CA SER A 138 6.25 25.94 26.81
C SER A 138 6.25 24.70 25.91
N PHE A 139 6.01 23.54 26.50
CA PHE A 139 5.88 22.26 25.80
C PHE A 139 4.41 21.83 25.84
N SER A 140 3.81 21.57 24.67
CA SER A 140 2.41 21.15 24.56
C SER A 140 2.29 19.93 23.65
N VAL A 141 1.57 18.89 24.10
CA VAL A 141 1.21 17.74 23.27
C VAL A 141 0.19 18.19 22.21
N THR A 142 0.46 17.89 20.94
CA THR A 142 -0.37 18.34 19.81
C THR A 142 -1.01 17.19 19.01
N SER A 143 -0.50 15.96 19.09
CA SER A 143 -1.22 14.77 18.63
C SER A 143 -0.81 13.50 19.40
N GLY A 144 -1.72 12.52 19.44
CA GLY A 144 -1.50 11.20 20.05
C GLY A 144 -1.61 11.14 21.58
N GLY A 145 -1.80 12.26 22.27
CA GLY A 145 -1.93 12.31 23.73
C GLY A 145 -0.65 11.92 24.47
N GLY A 146 -0.80 11.53 25.74
CA GLY A 146 0.31 11.43 26.70
C GLY A 146 0.51 12.74 27.47
N SER A 147 1.69 12.95 28.03
CA SER A 147 1.98 14.12 28.88
C SER A 147 3.44 14.53 28.83
N VAL A 148 3.72 15.84 28.97
CA VAL A 148 5.08 16.38 29.10
C VAL A 148 5.29 17.02 30.47
N SER A 149 6.49 16.90 31.02
CA SER A 149 6.84 17.44 32.33
C SER A 149 8.29 17.98 32.35
N PRO A 150 8.51 19.26 32.73
CA PRO A 150 7.49 20.28 33.01
C PRO A 150 6.75 20.74 31.73
N LEU A 151 5.55 21.32 31.90
CA LEU A 151 4.80 21.96 30.81
C LEU A 151 5.43 23.28 30.33
N SER A 152 6.26 23.90 31.17
CA SER A 152 6.99 25.13 30.85
C SER A 152 8.26 25.20 31.70
N VAL A 153 9.37 25.64 31.11
CA VAL A 153 10.66 25.80 31.79
C VAL A 153 11.35 27.06 31.30
N LEU A 154 12.14 27.71 32.18
CA LEU A 154 13.00 28.82 31.80
C LEU A 154 14.31 28.30 31.19
N THR A 155 14.81 28.97 30.17
CA THR A 155 16.09 28.64 29.55
C THR A 155 17.29 28.89 30.47
N ASP A 156 18.31 28.03 30.38
CA ASP A 156 19.58 28.20 31.08
C ASP A 156 20.47 29.31 30.47
N ALA A 157 21.66 29.53 31.04
CA ALA A 157 22.63 30.53 30.56
C ALA A 157 23.13 30.29 29.12
N SER A 158 22.98 29.07 28.60
CA SER A 158 23.29 28.64 27.25
C SER A 158 22.05 28.57 26.34
N GLY A 159 20.90 29.06 26.81
CA GLY A 159 19.64 29.11 26.06
C GLY A 159 18.88 27.78 26.00
N ASN A 160 19.29 26.75 26.75
CA ASN A 160 18.68 25.43 26.68
C ASN A 160 17.43 25.31 27.55
N ALA A 161 16.42 24.58 27.06
CA ALA A 161 15.23 24.18 27.78
C ALA A 161 14.91 22.72 27.47
N SER A 162 14.40 21.95 28.45
CA SER A 162 14.04 20.56 28.25
C SER A 162 12.82 20.10 29.06
N ALA A 163 12.15 19.05 28.57
CA ALA A 163 11.04 18.38 29.22
C ALA A 163 11.03 16.87 28.91
N GLN A 164 10.64 16.06 29.89
CA GLN A 164 10.39 14.64 29.68
C GLN A 164 9.01 14.42 29.05
N TRP A 165 8.90 13.47 28.12
CA TRP A 165 7.65 13.14 27.43
C TRP A 165 7.24 11.70 27.71
N THR A 166 6.03 11.52 28.23
CA THR A 166 5.32 10.25 28.33
C THR A 166 4.44 10.08 27.10
N ILE A 167 4.65 9.01 26.35
CA ILE A 167 3.88 8.64 25.16
C ILE A 167 2.42 8.34 25.54
N GLY A 168 1.49 8.61 24.63
CA GLY A 168 0.07 8.35 24.80
C GLY A 168 -0.27 6.86 24.83
N THR A 169 -1.56 6.56 24.96
CA THR A 169 -2.05 5.18 25.09
C THR A 169 -2.39 4.51 23.76
N SER A 170 -2.21 5.19 22.62
CA SER A 170 -2.50 4.64 21.29
C SER A 170 -1.23 4.51 20.44
N THR A 171 -1.15 3.44 19.66
CA THR A 171 -0.11 3.22 18.64
C THR A 171 -0.53 3.69 17.24
N ALA A 172 -1.82 3.95 17.02
CA ALA A 172 -2.40 4.24 15.70
C ALA A 172 -2.22 5.70 15.22
N THR A 173 -1.60 6.56 16.04
CA THR A 173 -1.43 7.99 15.76
C THR A 173 0.03 8.41 15.91
N THR A 174 0.51 9.28 15.02
CA THR A 174 1.82 9.96 15.24
C THR A 174 1.74 10.81 16.50
N GLN A 175 2.65 10.56 17.44
CA GLN A 175 2.76 11.36 18.66
C GLN A 175 3.50 12.66 18.33
N ARG A 176 3.00 13.81 18.80
CA ARG A 176 3.67 15.11 18.60
C ARG A 176 3.63 16.02 19.83
N VAL A 177 4.71 16.77 20.02
CA VAL A 177 4.83 17.86 21.00
C VAL A 177 5.41 19.10 20.33
N THR A 178 4.85 20.26 20.62
CA THR A 178 5.37 21.55 20.16
C THR A 178 6.05 22.29 21.32
N ALA A 179 7.29 22.71 21.13
CA ALA A 179 8.03 23.60 22.04
C ALA A 179 7.99 25.05 21.51
N SER A 180 7.47 25.99 22.30
CA SER A 180 7.18 27.36 21.88
C SER A 180 7.77 28.42 22.81
N SER A 181 8.26 29.52 22.24
CA SER A 181 8.72 30.72 22.97
C SER A 181 8.54 31.94 22.07
N VAL A 182 7.55 32.77 22.35
CA VAL A 182 7.14 33.90 21.48
C VAL A 182 8.21 34.99 21.51
N PRO A 183 8.61 35.60 20.37
CA PRO A 183 8.05 35.49 19.01
C PRO A 183 8.70 34.45 18.08
N ALA A 184 9.58 33.57 18.57
CA ALA A 184 10.25 32.58 17.72
C ALA A 184 9.30 31.53 17.13
N THR A 185 9.67 30.97 15.98
CA THR A 185 8.94 29.85 15.36
C THR A 185 9.04 28.59 16.23
N PRO A 186 7.92 27.94 16.60
CA PRO A 186 7.94 26.75 17.45
C PRO A 186 8.65 25.54 16.82
N ALA A 187 9.30 24.72 17.66
CA ALA A 187 9.88 23.45 17.26
C ALA A 187 8.88 22.30 17.48
N LEU A 188 8.59 21.52 16.42
CA LEU A 188 7.64 20.40 16.46
C LEU A 188 8.39 19.06 16.57
N PHE A 189 8.34 18.42 17.73
CA PHE A 189 8.86 17.07 17.97
C PHE A 189 7.87 15.99 17.53
N SER A 190 8.40 14.87 17.04
CA SER A 190 7.65 13.65 16.69
C SER A 190 8.17 12.43 17.45
N ALA A 191 7.27 11.48 17.73
CA ALA A 191 7.62 10.17 18.27
C ALA A 191 6.63 9.09 17.82
N THR A 192 7.05 7.83 17.92
CA THR A 192 6.25 6.65 17.58
C THR A 192 5.87 5.89 18.86
N GLY A 193 4.57 5.67 19.07
CA GLY A 193 4.09 4.77 20.11
C GLY A 193 4.15 3.32 19.64
N THR A 194 4.91 2.47 20.33
CA THR A 194 4.87 1.01 20.13
C THR A 194 3.89 0.37 21.11
N ALA A 195 3.42 -0.85 20.81
CA ALA A 195 2.53 -1.55 21.72
C ALA A 195 3.28 -1.95 23.01
N GLY A 196 2.56 -1.96 24.14
CA GLY A 196 3.10 -2.49 25.39
C GLY A 196 3.22 -4.02 25.39
N PRO A 197 3.73 -4.62 26.48
CA PRO A 197 3.71 -6.07 26.66
C PRO A 197 2.29 -6.65 26.56
N PRO A 198 2.14 -7.89 26.05
CA PRO A 198 0.83 -8.58 26.01
C PRO A 198 0.12 -8.58 27.36
N ALA A 199 -1.17 -8.22 27.34
CA ALA A 199 -2.02 -8.18 28.53
C ALA A 199 -3.37 -8.90 28.34
N SER A 200 -3.80 -9.13 27.09
CA SER A 200 -5.01 -9.90 26.77
C SER A 200 -4.85 -10.75 25.52
N VAL A 201 -5.51 -11.92 25.50
CA VAL A 201 -5.72 -12.78 24.33
C VAL A 201 -7.22 -12.89 24.10
N ILE A 202 -7.68 -12.45 22.93
CA ILE A 202 -9.09 -12.37 22.57
C ILE A 202 -9.35 -13.31 21.39
N LYS A 203 -10.33 -14.21 21.50
CA LYS A 203 -10.75 -15.07 20.38
C LYS A 203 -11.39 -14.22 19.28
N GLN A 204 -10.91 -14.37 18.05
CA GLN A 204 -11.33 -13.55 16.90
C GLN A 204 -12.11 -14.35 15.85
N ALA A 205 -11.74 -15.61 15.61
CA ALA A 205 -12.43 -16.50 14.67
C ALA A 205 -12.28 -17.99 15.04
N GLY A 206 -13.15 -18.84 14.51
CA GLY A 206 -13.00 -20.31 14.55
C GLY A 206 -13.45 -21.02 15.83
N ASP A 207 -14.29 -20.40 16.66
CA ASP A 207 -14.83 -21.00 17.89
C ASP A 207 -16.26 -21.55 17.73
N ASN A 208 -16.59 -22.59 18.50
CA ASN A 208 -17.90 -23.28 18.52
C ASN A 208 -18.37 -23.79 17.15
N GLN A 209 -17.45 -24.36 16.37
CA GLN A 209 -17.77 -24.95 15.06
C GLN A 209 -18.39 -26.34 15.21
N THR A 210 -19.17 -26.79 14.23
CA THR A 210 -19.63 -28.19 14.11
C THR A 210 -19.05 -28.79 12.84
N VAL A 211 -18.49 -29.99 12.94
CA VAL A 211 -17.63 -30.61 11.90
C VAL A 211 -17.80 -32.12 11.84
N GLY A 212 -17.44 -32.71 10.70
CA GLY A 212 -17.44 -34.16 10.53
C GLY A 212 -16.26 -34.83 11.24
N THR A 213 -16.42 -36.12 11.56
CA THR A 213 -15.36 -36.98 12.12
C THR A 213 -14.08 -36.94 11.27
N GLY A 214 -12.95 -36.54 11.88
CA GLY A 214 -11.65 -36.48 11.22
C GLY A 214 -11.47 -35.35 10.20
N THR A 215 -12.27 -34.29 10.26
CA THR A 215 -12.22 -33.17 9.28
C THR A 215 -11.51 -31.93 9.81
N THR A 216 -10.99 -31.11 8.91
CA THR A 216 -10.40 -29.80 9.25
C THR A 216 -11.51 -28.77 9.46
N VAL A 217 -11.42 -27.99 10.54
CA VAL A 217 -12.40 -26.95 10.84
C VAL A 217 -12.38 -25.85 9.77
N ALA A 218 -13.56 -25.48 9.26
CA ALA A 218 -13.67 -24.62 8.08
C ALA A 218 -13.19 -23.18 8.31
N ILE A 219 -13.39 -22.65 9.53
CA ILE A 219 -12.89 -21.34 9.94
C ILE A 219 -11.65 -21.58 10.82
N LYS A 220 -10.45 -21.25 10.30
CA LYS A 220 -9.20 -21.41 11.04
C LYS A 220 -9.24 -20.62 12.37
N PRO A 221 -9.01 -21.25 13.53
CA PRO A 221 -8.98 -20.56 14.82
C PRO A 221 -7.96 -19.43 14.87
N ALA A 222 -8.40 -18.26 15.34
CA ALA A 222 -7.60 -17.06 15.40
C ALA A 222 -7.78 -16.30 16.73
N VAL A 223 -6.68 -15.73 17.23
CA VAL A 223 -6.68 -14.83 18.38
C VAL A 223 -6.06 -13.49 18.02
N GLN A 224 -6.56 -12.42 18.65
CA GLN A 224 -5.89 -11.13 18.69
C GLN A 224 -5.23 -10.95 20.06
N VAL A 225 -3.96 -10.55 20.08
CA VAL A 225 -3.20 -10.22 21.28
C VAL A 225 -3.11 -8.70 21.42
N THR A 226 -3.48 -8.19 22.59
CA THR A 226 -3.46 -6.74 22.88
C THR A 226 -2.71 -6.41 24.17
N ASP A 227 -2.19 -5.18 24.23
CA ASP A 227 -1.58 -4.61 25.43
C ASP A 227 -2.65 -4.12 26.44
N ARG A 228 -2.19 -3.61 27.59
CA ARG A 228 -3.07 -3.11 28.67
C ARG A 228 -3.96 -1.91 28.31
N PHE A 229 -3.76 -1.30 27.14
CA PHE A 229 -4.57 -0.20 26.60
C PHE A 229 -5.41 -0.62 25.39
N GLY A 230 -5.34 -1.89 24.98
CA GLY A 230 -6.05 -2.42 23.82
C GLY A 230 -5.30 -2.27 22.49
N ASN A 231 -4.04 -1.80 22.48
CA ASN A 231 -3.27 -1.75 21.23
C ASN A 231 -2.91 -3.17 20.78
N PRO A 232 -2.98 -3.48 19.47
CA PRO A 232 -2.52 -4.76 18.95
C PRO A 232 -1.01 -4.92 19.16
N VAL A 233 -0.57 -6.09 19.65
CA VAL A 233 0.85 -6.39 19.85
C VAL A 233 1.36 -7.28 18.71
N PRO A 234 2.21 -6.78 17.80
CA PRO A 234 2.79 -7.59 16.72
C PRO A 234 3.97 -8.44 17.22
N ASN A 235 4.34 -9.46 16.43
CA ASN A 235 5.48 -10.35 16.66
C ASN A 235 5.45 -11.09 18.02
N VAL A 236 4.25 -11.35 18.54
CA VAL A 236 4.02 -12.18 19.73
C VAL A 236 3.83 -13.62 19.31
N THR A 237 4.58 -14.53 19.92
CA THR A 237 4.49 -15.97 19.63
C THR A 237 3.26 -16.57 20.32
N VAL A 238 2.37 -17.15 19.51
CA VAL A 238 1.18 -17.88 19.94
C VAL A 238 1.37 -19.36 19.58
N ALA A 239 1.37 -20.22 20.60
CA ALA A 239 1.38 -21.66 20.44
C ALA A 239 -0.05 -22.21 20.43
N PHE A 240 -0.46 -22.86 19.34
CA PHE A 240 -1.74 -23.54 19.19
C PHE A 240 -1.56 -25.05 19.38
N ALA A 241 -2.21 -25.61 20.40
CA ALA A 241 -2.14 -27.03 20.72
C ALA A 241 -3.54 -27.63 20.91
N ALA A 242 -3.78 -28.80 20.30
CA ALA A 242 -4.99 -29.58 20.54
C ALA A 242 -5.02 -30.11 21.98
N GLY A 243 -6.22 -30.28 22.53
CA GLY A 243 -6.43 -31.01 23.77
C GLY A 243 -6.13 -32.52 23.62
N LEU A 244 -6.12 -33.22 24.76
CA LEU A 244 -6.06 -34.68 24.77
C LEU A 244 -7.28 -35.24 24.01
N ASN A 245 -7.03 -36.04 22.97
CA ASN A 245 -8.05 -36.54 22.05
C ASN A 245 -8.90 -35.37 21.49
N SER A 246 -8.24 -34.43 20.83
CA SER A 246 -8.90 -33.32 20.10
C SER A 246 -8.26 -33.07 18.73
N GLY A 247 -7.84 -34.15 18.08
CA GLY A 247 -7.27 -34.17 16.74
C GLY A 247 -5.83 -33.63 16.67
N SER A 248 -5.52 -32.90 15.60
CA SER A 248 -4.17 -32.47 15.24
C SER A 248 -4.12 -31.02 14.72
N VAL A 249 -2.93 -30.42 14.76
CA VAL A 249 -2.71 -29.00 14.44
C VAL A 249 -1.61 -28.85 13.39
N THR A 250 -1.92 -28.15 12.30
CA THR A 250 -0.95 -27.73 11.28
C THR A 250 -0.52 -26.29 11.56
N GLY A 251 0.79 -26.02 11.56
CA GLY A 251 1.30 -24.68 11.88
C GLY A 251 1.01 -24.25 13.33
N GLY A 252 1.30 -25.13 14.30
CA GLY A 252 0.97 -24.95 15.72
C GLY A 252 1.76 -23.86 16.48
N THR A 253 2.57 -23.05 15.81
CA THR A 253 3.26 -21.89 16.40
C THR A 253 3.29 -20.75 15.39
N VAL A 254 2.72 -19.60 15.74
CA VAL A 254 2.46 -18.48 14.83
C VAL A 254 2.85 -17.17 15.52
N GLN A 255 3.43 -16.22 14.78
CA GLN A 255 3.66 -14.85 15.27
C GLN A 255 2.47 -13.96 14.96
N THR A 256 2.11 -13.03 15.84
CA THR A 256 1.06 -12.05 15.56
C THR A 256 1.47 -11.06 14.46
N THR A 257 0.55 -10.76 13.55
CA THR A 257 0.72 -9.75 12.49
C THR A 257 0.78 -8.31 13.03
N ALA A 258 0.98 -7.33 12.15
CA ALA A 258 0.87 -5.90 12.48
C ALA A 258 -0.45 -5.50 13.16
N THR A 259 -1.54 -6.24 12.94
CA THR A 259 -2.85 -6.04 13.59
C THR A 259 -3.03 -6.86 14.88
N GLY A 260 -1.97 -7.48 15.38
CA GLY A 260 -1.95 -8.28 16.61
C GLY A 260 -2.60 -9.66 16.46
N VAL A 261 -2.87 -10.11 15.24
CA VAL A 261 -3.63 -11.33 14.96
C VAL A 261 -2.70 -12.51 14.70
N ALA A 262 -2.96 -13.65 15.35
CA ALA A 262 -2.36 -14.94 15.01
C ALA A 262 -3.49 -15.95 14.68
N THR A 263 -3.36 -16.61 13.54
CA THR A 263 -4.30 -17.62 13.02
C THR A 263 -3.56 -18.92 12.81
N VAL A 264 -4.09 -20.03 13.33
CA VAL A 264 -3.45 -21.35 13.18
C VAL A 264 -3.48 -21.82 11.72
N GLY A 265 -2.44 -22.55 11.27
CA GLY A 265 -2.37 -23.06 9.89
C GLY A 265 -3.55 -23.99 9.54
N GLY A 266 -3.94 -24.84 10.50
CA GLY A 266 -5.18 -25.63 10.47
C GLY A 266 -5.40 -26.41 11.77
N TRP A 267 -6.64 -26.77 12.06
CA TRP A 267 -7.01 -27.70 13.14
C TRP A 267 -7.93 -28.77 12.55
N THR A 268 -7.48 -30.02 12.60
CA THR A 268 -8.28 -31.20 12.24
C THR A 268 -8.78 -31.82 13.51
N VAL A 269 -10.09 -32.06 13.63
CA VAL A 269 -10.67 -32.75 14.81
C VAL A 269 -10.40 -34.25 14.77
N ASP A 270 -10.62 -34.93 15.89
CA ASP A 270 -10.49 -36.38 15.95
C ASP A 270 -11.67 -37.14 15.27
N GLY A 271 -11.59 -38.46 15.25
CA GLY A 271 -12.59 -39.32 14.60
C GLY A 271 -13.84 -39.65 15.43
N ASN A 272 -13.93 -39.17 16.67
CA ASN A 272 -14.93 -39.55 17.66
C ASN A 272 -16.02 -38.47 17.80
N PRO A 273 -17.32 -38.80 17.67
CA PRO A 273 -18.39 -37.85 17.95
C PRO A 273 -18.32 -37.32 19.39
N GLY A 274 -18.21 -36.00 19.55
CA GLY A 274 -17.75 -35.41 20.80
C GLY A 274 -17.48 -33.91 20.74
N ALA A 275 -16.68 -33.42 21.69
CA ALA A 275 -16.40 -32.00 21.89
C ALA A 275 -14.89 -31.74 21.99
N ASP A 276 -14.29 -31.45 20.85
CA ASP A 276 -12.86 -31.22 20.64
C ASP A 276 -12.42 -29.83 21.10
N THR A 277 -11.18 -29.73 21.59
CA THR A 277 -10.62 -28.50 22.14
C THR A 277 -9.27 -28.13 21.52
N LEU A 278 -9.07 -26.82 21.30
CA LEU A 278 -7.79 -26.24 20.88
C LEU A 278 -7.45 -25.09 21.82
N TYR A 279 -6.18 -24.96 22.22
CA TYR A 279 -5.68 -23.93 23.13
C TYR A 279 -4.67 -23.05 22.39
N ALA A 280 -4.95 -21.75 22.31
CA ALA A 280 -3.98 -20.75 21.86
C ALA A 280 -3.31 -20.10 23.07
N THR A 281 -1.99 -20.24 23.18
CA THR A 281 -1.20 -19.87 24.37
C THR A 281 -0.14 -18.84 24.02
N VAL A 282 -0.12 -17.72 24.74
CA VAL A 282 0.94 -16.70 24.68
C VAL A 282 1.92 -16.92 25.83
N THR A 283 3.22 -16.80 25.57
CA THR A 283 4.26 -16.89 26.59
C THR A 283 4.23 -15.65 27.50
N GLY A 284 3.74 -15.81 28.75
CA GLY A 284 3.78 -14.78 29.77
C GLY A 284 2.82 -15.05 30.94
N SER A 285 2.93 -14.27 32.02
CA SER A 285 2.08 -14.34 33.20
C SER A 285 1.15 -13.12 33.31
N GLY A 286 -0.02 -13.28 33.93
CA GLY A 286 -1.00 -12.19 34.11
C GLY A 286 -1.77 -11.77 32.84
N ILE A 287 -1.57 -12.46 31.72
CA ILE A 287 -2.28 -12.20 30.46
C ILE A 287 -3.72 -12.70 30.56
N THR A 288 -4.69 -11.82 30.38
CA THR A 288 -6.12 -12.14 30.44
C THR A 288 -6.54 -13.02 29.26
N GLY A 289 -7.38 -14.03 29.48
CA GLY A 289 -7.83 -14.94 28.41
C GLY A 289 -6.79 -15.95 27.92
N ASN A 290 -5.62 -16.04 28.57
CA ASN A 290 -4.54 -16.95 28.20
C ASN A 290 -4.53 -18.22 29.10
N PRO A 291 -4.55 -19.46 28.56
CA PRO A 291 -4.71 -19.80 27.15
C PRO A 291 -6.17 -19.65 26.67
N ALA A 292 -6.35 -19.20 25.43
CA ALA A 292 -7.66 -19.06 24.82
C ALA A 292 -8.14 -20.42 24.29
N ARG A 293 -9.17 -20.99 24.95
CA ARG A 293 -9.77 -22.28 24.59
C ARG A 293 -10.85 -22.11 23.51
N PHE A 294 -10.67 -22.80 22.38
CA PHE A 294 -11.65 -22.99 21.32
C PHE A 294 -12.39 -24.32 21.49
N LEU A 295 -13.58 -24.41 20.91
CA LEU A 295 -14.43 -25.61 20.90
C LEU A 295 -14.82 -25.99 19.46
N ALA A 296 -14.78 -27.29 19.15
CA ALA A 296 -15.40 -27.87 17.96
C ALA A 296 -16.28 -29.06 18.37
N THR A 297 -17.46 -29.18 17.78
CA THR A 297 -18.36 -30.34 17.99
C THR A 297 -18.18 -31.30 16.83
N VAL A 298 -17.65 -32.47 17.13
CA VAL A 298 -17.48 -33.56 16.16
C VAL A 298 -18.80 -34.32 16.08
N ALA A 299 -19.37 -34.42 14.88
CA ALA A 299 -20.67 -35.05 14.65
C ALA A 299 -20.60 -36.09 13.53
N THR A 300 -21.33 -37.19 13.70
CA THR A 300 -21.51 -38.19 12.65
C THR A 300 -22.40 -37.61 11.55
N PRO A 301 -21.96 -37.58 10.27
CA PRO A 301 -22.79 -37.10 9.17
C PRO A 301 -24.07 -37.92 9.00
N GLY A 302 -25.19 -37.23 8.79
CA GLY A 302 -26.45 -37.84 8.38
C GLY A 302 -26.47 -38.26 6.90
N PRO A 303 -27.61 -38.77 6.40
CA PRO A 303 -27.76 -39.07 4.97
C PRO A 303 -27.66 -37.79 4.12
N PRO A 304 -27.14 -37.88 2.88
CA PRO A 304 -27.07 -36.74 1.96
C PRO A 304 -28.43 -36.08 1.75
N ALA A 305 -28.51 -34.77 1.95
CA ALA A 305 -29.71 -33.97 1.77
C ALA A 305 -29.54 -32.89 0.67
N SER A 306 -28.30 -32.48 0.39
CA SER A 306 -28.00 -31.52 -0.68
C SER A 306 -26.62 -31.77 -1.29
N VAL A 307 -26.47 -31.35 -2.54
CA VAL A 307 -25.20 -31.28 -3.26
C VAL A 307 -25.05 -29.89 -3.88
N VAL A 308 -23.83 -29.36 -3.96
CA VAL A 308 -23.53 -28.07 -4.59
C VAL A 308 -22.21 -28.14 -5.36
N ALA A 309 -22.04 -27.31 -6.39
CA ALA A 309 -20.73 -27.08 -7.00
C ALA A 309 -19.77 -26.49 -5.95
N GLN A 310 -18.54 -26.99 -5.94
CA GLN A 310 -17.47 -26.59 -5.03
C GLN A 310 -16.29 -25.95 -5.77
N SER A 311 -15.98 -26.43 -6.98
CA SER A 311 -15.00 -25.83 -7.90
C SER A 311 -15.30 -26.18 -9.36
N GLY A 312 -14.78 -25.39 -10.30
CA GLY A 312 -14.74 -25.76 -11.72
C GLY A 312 -16.01 -25.49 -12.55
N ASP A 313 -16.95 -24.68 -12.06
CA ASP A 313 -18.05 -24.13 -12.87
C ASP A 313 -17.66 -22.78 -13.51
N GLY A 314 -18.36 -22.38 -14.58
CA GLY A 314 -18.22 -21.08 -15.23
C GLY A 314 -16.91 -20.85 -16.00
N GLN A 315 -16.17 -21.91 -16.34
CA GLN A 315 -14.81 -21.80 -16.89
C GLN A 315 -14.77 -21.45 -18.38
N THR A 316 -13.66 -20.89 -18.85
CA THR A 316 -13.25 -20.94 -20.27
C THR A 316 -12.28 -22.11 -20.49
N GLY A 317 -12.18 -22.59 -21.73
CA GLY A 317 -11.19 -23.60 -22.10
C GLY A 317 -10.88 -23.59 -23.59
N LEU A 318 -9.65 -23.95 -23.95
CA LEU A 318 -9.24 -24.14 -25.34
C LEU A 318 -9.91 -25.41 -25.91
N VAL A 319 -10.47 -25.33 -27.12
CA VAL A 319 -11.14 -26.46 -27.79
C VAL A 319 -10.30 -27.75 -27.79
N GLY A 320 -10.86 -28.84 -27.27
CA GLY A 320 -10.19 -30.14 -27.16
C GLY A 320 -9.19 -30.30 -25.99
N TYR A 321 -8.98 -29.28 -25.16
CA TYR A 321 -8.12 -29.34 -23.96
C TYR A 321 -8.96 -29.45 -22.66
N PRO A 322 -8.37 -29.93 -21.55
CA PRO A 322 -9.00 -29.87 -20.23
C PRO A 322 -9.11 -28.43 -19.74
N VAL A 323 -10.20 -28.13 -19.01
CA VAL A 323 -10.34 -26.88 -18.25
C VAL A 323 -9.36 -26.82 -17.09
N ASN A 324 -8.96 -25.62 -16.70
CA ASN A 324 -7.87 -25.35 -15.73
C ASN A 324 -8.11 -25.94 -14.33
N PHE A 325 -9.37 -26.02 -13.90
CA PHE A 325 -9.79 -26.55 -12.61
C PHE A 325 -10.79 -27.70 -12.79
N ALA A 326 -10.52 -28.85 -12.18
CA ALA A 326 -11.44 -29.98 -12.24
C ALA A 326 -12.78 -29.65 -11.55
N PRO A 327 -13.93 -29.97 -12.18
CA PRO A 327 -15.24 -29.88 -11.54
C PRO A 327 -15.33 -30.72 -10.28
N ALA A 328 -15.77 -30.10 -9.18
CA ALA A 328 -15.98 -30.76 -7.89
C ALA A 328 -17.32 -30.37 -7.28
N VAL A 329 -17.94 -31.30 -6.55
CA VAL A 329 -19.13 -31.05 -5.74
C VAL A 329 -18.87 -31.30 -4.26
N LEU A 330 -19.56 -30.57 -3.40
CA LEU A 330 -19.62 -30.78 -1.96
C LEU A 330 -21.01 -31.30 -1.58
N LEU A 331 -21.05 -32.45 -0.90
CA LEU A 331 -22.29 -33.10 -0.43
C LEU A 331 -22.49 -32.80 1.05
N LYS A 332 -23.72 -32.44 1.45
CA LYS A 332 -24.08 -32.11 2.84
C LYS A 332 -25.35 -32.82 3.29
N ASP A 333 -25.40 -33.16 4.57
CA ASP A 333 -26.59 -33.68 5.24
C ASP A 333 -27.61 -32.58 5.56
N GLY A 334 -28.73 -32.96 6.20
CA GLY A 334 -29.80 -32.04 6.59
C GLY A 334 -29.43 -31.02 7.67
N SER A 335 -28.25 -31.14 8.29
CA SER A 335 -27.68 -30.18 9.26
C SER A 335 -26.54 -29.33 8.69
N GLY A 336 -26.09 -29.64 7.46
CA GLY A 336 -25.01 -28.95 6.76
C GLY A 336 -23.63 -29.58 6.93
N ILE A 337 -23.52 -30.72 7.63
CA ILE A 337 -22.27 -31.47 7.81
C ILE A 337 -21.89 -32.14 6.48
N PRO A 338 -20.62 -32.12 6.05
CA PRO A 338 -20.19 -32.81 4.84
C PRO A 338 -20.34 -34.34 4.93
N VAL A 339 -20.74 -35.00 3.85
CA VAL A 339 -21.03 -36.45 3.86
C VAL A 339 -19.98 -37.26 3.07
N PRO A 340 -19.13 -38.07 3.74
CA PRO A 340 -18.07 -38.85 3.12
C PRO A 340 -18.54 -40.19 2.53
N GLY A 341 -17.74 -40.77 1.63
CA GLY A 341 -17.94 -42.12 1.08
C GLY A 341 -19.09 -42.28 0.08
N VAL A 342 -19.72 -41.19 -0.35
CA VAL A 342 -20.87 -41.21 -1.26
C VAL A 342 -20.41 -41.18 -2.71
N GLN A 343 -20.95 -42.06 -3.55
CA GLN A 343 -20.60 -42.10 -4.98
C GLN A 343 -21.23 -40.94 -5.76
N VAL A 344 -20.39 -40.28 -6.57
CA VAL A 344 -20.76 -39.22 -7.50
C VAL A 344 -20.26 -39.58 -8.90
N THR A 345 -21.14 -39.45 -9.89
CA THR A 345 -20.84 -39.71 -11.30
C THR A 345 -20.89 -38.43 -12.10
N PHE A 346 -19.77 -38.08 -12.73
CA PHE A 346 -19.60 -36.96 -13.65
C PHE A 346 -19.79 -37.43 -15.10
N ALA A 347 -20.64 -36.74 -15.87
CA ALA A 347 -20.93 -37.09 -17.26
C ALA A 347 -21.05 -35.83 -18.14
N VAL A 348 -20.50 -35.86 -19.36
CA VAL A 348 -20.66 -34.77 -20.33
C VAL A 348 -22.09 -34.78 -20.87
N ALA A 349 -22.78 -33.65 -20.76
CA ALA A 349 -24.18 -33.50 -21.18
C ALA A 349 -24.32 -32.75 -22.51
N THR A 350 -23.53 -31.69 -22.76
CA THR A 350 -23.51 -30.96 -24.04
C THR A 350 -22.11 -30.46 -24.42
N GLY A 351 -21.93 -30.10 -25.70
CA GLY A 351 -20.69 -29.53 -26.26
C GLY A 351 -19.70 -30.54 -26.84
N GLY A 352 -19.75 -31.79 -26.36
CA GLY A 352 -18.75 -32.82 -26.68
C GLY A 352 -17.57 -32.76 -25.72
N GLY A 353 -16.48 -33.42 -26.07
CA GLY A 353 -15.34 -33.59 -25.16
C GLY A 353 -15.45 -34.84 -24.28
N SER A 354 -14.78 -34.85 -23.13
CA SER A 354 -14.66 -36.04 -22.28
C SER A 354 -14.37 -35.70 -20.81
N VAL A 355 -14.51 -36.68 -19.93
CA VAL A 355 -14.20 -36.57 -18.49
C VAL A 355 -13.32 -37.75 -18.07
N THR A 356 -12.23 -37.47 -17.35
CA THR A 356 -11.40 -38.50 -16.71
C THR A 356 -11.86 -38.70 -15.26
N GLY A 357 -11.75 -39.92 -14.74
CA GLY A 357 -12.35 -40.27 -13.45
C GLY A 357 -13.86 -39.98 -13.36
N PRO A 358 -14.70 -40.49 -14.30
CA PRO A 358 -16.13 -40.16 -14.37
C PRO A 358 -16.96 -40.65 -13.17
N THR A 359 -16.41 -41.50 -12.30
CA THR A 359 -17.06 -41.91 -11.06
C THR A 359 -16.04 -41.86 -9.94
N THR A 360 -16.41 -41.18 -8.85
CA THR A 360 -15.57 -40.94 -7.67
C THR A 360 -16.43 -41.05 -6.40
N THR A 361 -15.79 -41.01 -5.23
CA THR A 361 -16.47 -41.03 -3.91
C THR A 361 -16.05 -39.82 -3.10
N THR A 362 -16.97 -39.24 -2.32
CA THR A 362 -16.63 -38.09 -1.47
C THR A 362 -15.55 -38.41 -0.44
N GLY A 363 -14.60 -37.48 -0.28
CA GLY A 363 -13.59 -37.50 0.77
C GLY A 363 -14.18 -37.29 2.17
N SER A 364 -13.33 -37.28 3.20
CA SER A 364 -13.74 -36.97 4.58
C SER A 364 -14.36 -35.57 4.71
N ASP A 365 -13.93 -34.65 3.87
CA ASP A 365 -14.45 -33.29 3.67
C ASP A 365 -15.79 -33.22 2.91
N GLY A 366 -16.36 -34.36 2.50
CA GLY A 366 -17.58 -34.45 1.71
C GLY A 366 -17.44 -33.97 0.26
N VAL A 367 -16.22 -33.75 -0.23
CA VAL A 367 -15.95 -33.28 -1.61
C VAL A 367 -15.69 -34.45 -2.55
N ALA A 368 -16.28 -34.40 -3.73
CA ALA A 368 -16.05 -35.33 -4.83
C ALA A 368 -15.61 -34.54 -6.07
N THR A 369 -14.43 -34.85 -6.60
CA THR A 369 -13.80 -34.14 -7.72
C THR A 369 -13.59 -35.08 -8.90
N ALA A 370 -13.90 -34.62 -10.11
CA ALA A 370 -13.56 -35.35 -11.34
C ALA A 370 -12.04 -35.41 -11.55
N GLY A 371 -11.54 -36.40 -12.31
CA GLY A 371 -10.11 -36.44 -12.68
C GLY A 371 -9.70 -35.31 -13.65
N GLY A 372 -10.66 -34.69 -14.33
CA GLY A 372 -10.48 -33.62 -15.30
C GLY A 372 -11.62 -33.59 -16.32
N TRP A 373 -11.90 -32.42 -16.90
CA TRP A 373 -12.96 -32.24 -17.90
C TRP A 373 -12.39 -31.56 -19.15
N THR A 374 -12.37 -32.29 -20.26
CA THR A 374 -12.00 -31.81 -21.60
C THR A 374 -13.22 -31.30 -22.32
N VAL A 375 -13.18 -30.05 -22.79
CA VAL A 375 -14.25 -29.47 -23.63
C VAL A 375 -14.17 -29.98 -25.06
N GLY A 376 -15.28 -29.89 -25.79
CA GLY A 376 -15.38 -30.28 -27.20
C GLY A 376 -14.41 -29.54 -28.12
N THR A 377 -14.22 -30.10 -29.32
CA THR A 377 -13.34 -29.57 -30.37
C THR A 377 -13.95 -28.40 -31.16
N SER A 378 -15.14 -27.93 -30.76
CA SER A 378 -15.88 -26.82 -31.39
C SER A 378 -16.13 -25.73 -30.35
N PRO A 379 -16.01 -24.45 -30.71
CA PRO A 379 -16.27 -23.35 -29.77
C PRO A 379 -17.75 -23.28 -29.37
N GLY A 380 -18.03 -22.83 -28.14
CA GLY A 380 -19.37 -22.71 -27.58
C GLY A 380 -19.56 -23.37 -26.21
N THR A 381 -20.80 -23.36 -25.71
CA THR A 381 -21.14 -23.84 -24.36
C THR A 381 -21.11 -25.37 -24.24
N ASN A 382 -20.25 -25.84 -23.34
CA ASN A 382 -20.12 -27.22 -22.91
C ASN A 382 -20.75 -27.37 -21.51
N THR A 383 -21.33 -28.54 -21.23
CA THR A 383 -21.87 -28.83 -19.88
C THR A 383 -21.49 -30.23 -19.40
N LEU A 384 -21.23 -30.34 -18.10
CA LEU A 384 -20.92 -31.57 -17.38
C LEU A 384 -21.90 -31.67 -16.19
N THR A 385 -22.54 -32.82 -15.99
CA THR A 385 -23.41 -33.04 -14.82
C THR A 385 -22.72 -33.93 -13.80
N ALA A 386 -22.84 -33.59 -12.51
CA ALA A 386 -22.45 -34.43 -11.39
C ALA A 386 -23.71 -34.97 -10.70
N THR A 387 -23.89 -36.28 -10.77
CA THR A 387 -25.06 -37.00 -10.23
C THR A 387 -24.65 -37.78 -8.99
N VAL A 388 -25.32 -37.52 -7.87
CA VAL A 388 -25.14 -38.26 -6.61
C VAL A 388 -26.06 -39.48 -6.57
N THR A 389 -25.57 -40.62 -6.08
CA THR A 389 -26.42 -41.80 -5.86
C THR A 389 -27.35 -41.60 -4.66
N GLY A 390 -28.63 -41.33 -4.92
CA GLY A 390 -29.68 -41.22 -3.89
C GLY A 390 -30.96 -40.53 -4.39
N SER A 391 -31.99 -40.51 -3.56
CA SER A 391 -33.25 -39.79 -3.81
C SER A 391 -33.47 -38.71 -2.74
N GLY A 392 -34.23 -37.66 -3.09
CA GLY A 392 -34.52 -36.53 -2.19
C GLY A 392 -33.37 -35.52 -2.00
N ILE A 393 -32.22 -35.75 -2.63
CA ILE A 393 -31.05 -34.85 -2.56
C ILE A 393 -31.32 -33.57 -3.37
N ILE A 394 -31.26 -32.42 -2.71
CA ILE A 394 -31.46 -31.10 -3.31
C ILE A 394 -30.30 -30.77 -4.28
N ASN A 395 -30.64 -30.18 -5.43
CA ASN A 395 -29.75 -29.84 -6.55
C ASN A 395 -29.02 -31.04 -7.20
N ASN A 396 -29.59 -32.25 -7.11
CA ASN A 396 -29.05 -33.43 -7.80
C ASN A 396 -29.78 -33.66 -9.15
N PRO A 397 -29.11 -33.66 -10.31
CA PRO A 397 -27.67 -33.43 -10.52
C PRO A 397 -27.27 -31.95 -10.48
N VAL A 398 -26.01 -31.69 -10.13
CA VAL A 398 -25.38 -30.37 -10.32
C VAL A 398 -24.90 -30.26 -11.77
N THR A 399 -25.14 -29.13 -12.42
CA THR A 399 -24.61 -28.85 -13.77
C THR A 399 -23.45 -27.85 -13.66
N PHE A 400 -22.33 -28.20 -14.28
CA PHE A 400 -21.18 -27.33 -14.53
C PHE A 400 -21.21 -26.85 -15.98
N THR A 401 -20.72 -25.64 -16.18
CA THR A 401 -20.67 -24.93 -17.47
C THR A 401 -19.23 -24.58 -17.82
N ALA A 402 -18.91 -24.66 -19.12
CA ALA A 402 -17.66 -24.13 -19.64
C ALA A 402 -17.87 -23.58 -21.06
N THR A 403 -17.15 -22.53 -21.43
CA THR A 403 -17.13 -21.98 -22.79
C THR A 403 -15.86 -22.42 -23.50
N ALA A 404 -16.01 -23.29 -24.49
CA ALA A 404 -14.91 -23.66 -25.38
C ALA A 404 -14.63 -22.51 -26.35
N GLN A 405 -13.37 -22.18 -26.54
CA GLN A 405 -12.89 -21.14 -27.46
C GLN A 405 -11.78 -21.69 -28.35
N THR A 406 -11.68 -21.19 -29.57
CA THR A 406 -10.50 -21.37 -30.43
C THR A 406 -9.36 -20.50 -29.93
N ALA A 407 -8.12 -20.93 -30.15
CA ALA A 407 -6.98 -20.04 -29.95
C ALA A 407 -7.07 -18.86 -30.93
N ALA A 408 -6.95 -17.66 -30.40
CA ALA A 408 -6.82 -16.40 -31.13
C ALA A 408 -5.43 -15.78 -30.89
N TYR A 409 -4.86 -15.95 -29.69
CA TYR A 409 -3.69 -15.18 -29.25
C TYR A 409 -2.51 -15.19 -30.23
N ASN A 410 -2.10 -14.02 -30.71
CA ASN A 410 -1.05 -13.83 -31.71
C ASN A 410 0.26 -13.25 -31.14
N ILE A 411 1.41 -13.66 -31.70
CA ILE A 411 2.74 -13.15 -31.33
C ILE A 411 3.54 -12.88 -32.60
N ASP A 412 3.69 -11.62 -32.99
CA ASP A 412 4.40 -11.20 -34.19
C ASP A 412 5.88 -10.87 -33.90
N VAL A 413 6.78 -11.81 -34.21
CA VAL A 413 8.22 -11.69 -33.97
C VAL A 413 8.95 -11.01 -35.13
N ARG A 414 9.54 -9.83 -34.87
CA ARG A 414 10.17 -8.94 -35.85
C ARG A 414 11.67 -8.76 -35.58
N TYR A 415 12.51 -9.34 -36.43
CA TYR A 415 13.97 -9.25 -36.30
C TYR A 415 14.50 -7.89 -36.77
N LEU A 416 15.28 -7.23 -35.91
CA LEU A 416 16.01 -5.98 -36.20
C LEU A 416 17.44 -6.26 -36.71
N SER A 417 18.04 -7.34 -36.22
CA SER A 417 19.25 -7.95 -36.77
C SER A 417 18.91 -8.86 -37.97
N PRO A 418 19.89 -9.34 -38.76
CA PRO A 418 19.64 -10.33 -39.82
C PRO A 418 18.86 -11.55 -39.30
N VAL A 419 17.82 -11.95 -40.03
CA VAL A 419 16.87 -12.99 -39.62
C VAL A 419 17.61 -14.32 -39.37
N PRO A 420 17.44 -14.95 -38.19
CA PRO A 420 18.01 -16.27 -37.91
C PRO A 420 17.57 -17.34 -38.93
N THR A 421 18.43 -18.32 -39.17
CA THR A 421 18.15 -19.42 -40.12
C THR A 421 18.29 -20.78 -39.44
N GLY A 422 17.72 -21.82 -40.05
CA GLY A 422 17.81 -23.20 -39.56
C GLY A 422 17.26 -23.37 -38.14
N THR A 423 18.03 -24.04 -37.29
CA THR A 423 17.68 -24.37 -35.90
C THR A 423 17.33 -23.15 -35.04
N ARG A 424 18.00 -22.01 -35.25
CA ARG A 424 17.76 -20.79 -34.47
C ARG A 424 16.38 -20.20 -34.73
N LYS A 425 15.93 -20.14 -35.99
CA LYS A 425 14.55 -19.74 -36.31
C LYS A 425 13.54 -20.75 -35.77
N ALA A 426 13.82 -22.05 -35.88
CA ALA A 426 12.96 -23.08 -35.30
C ALA A 426 12.82 -22.96 -33.77
N ALA A 427 13.82 -22.42 -33.06
CA ALA A 427 13.73 -22.14 -31.63
C ALA A 427 12.77 -20.97 -31.33
N PHE A 428 12.85 -19.86 -32.07
CA PHE A 428 11.87 -18.76 -31.97
C PHE A 428 10.45 -19.21 -32.32
N ASP A 429 10.29 -19.92 -33.44
CA ASP A 429 8.99 -20.44 -33.90
C ASP A 429 8.39 -21.41 -32.87
N SER A 430 9.23 -22.23 -32.21
CA SER A 430 8.81 -23.14 -31.14
C SER A 430 8.44 -22.41 -29.84
N ALA A 431 9.07 -21.29 -29.52
CA ALA A 431 8.73 -20.48 -28.33
C ALA A 431 7.39 -19.75 -28.53
N VAL A 432 7.21 -19.13 -29.69
CA VAL A 432 5.92 -18.55 -30.13
C VAL A 432 4.81 -19.60 -30.05
N ALA A 433 5.01 -20.76 -30.68
CA ALA A 433 4.05 -21.87 -30.65
C ALA A 433 3.91 -22.57 -29.29
N HIS A 434 4.65 -22.16 -28.24
CA HIS A 434 4.43 -22.58 -26.86
C HIS A 434 3.63 -21.54 -26.09
N TRP A 435 4.01 -20.26 -26.17
CA TRP A 435 3.25 -19.18 -25.54
C TRP A 435 1.84 -19.04 -26.13
N GLN A 436 1.64 -19.21 -27.44
CA GLN A 436 0.29 -19.25 -28.07
C GLN A 436 -0.55 -20.51 -27.74
N ARG A 437 0.03 -21.53 -27.08
CA ARG A 437 -0.73 -22.65 -26.50
C ARG A 437 -1.07 -22.43 -25.04
N ILE A 438 -0.24 -21.64 -24.33
CA ILE A 438 -0.43 -21.22 -22.94
C ILE A 438 -1.47 -20.11 -22.90
N ILE A 439 -1.19 -18.95 -23.50
CA ILE A 439 -2.14 -17.87 -23.72
C ILE A 439 -2.87 -18.19 -25.02
N TYR A 440 -4.19 -18.29 -24.99
CA TYR A 440 -4.98 -18.62 -26.18
C TYR A 440 -6.13 -17.66 -26.45
N GLY A 441 -6.62 -16.92 -25.46
CA GLY A 441 -7.67 -15.93 -25.68
C GLY A 441 -7.14 -14.62 -26.25
N ASP A 442 -7.95 -14.03 -27.12
CA ASP A 442 -7.82 -12.71 -27.76
C ASP A 442 -7.60 -11.56 -26.74
N VAL A 443 -6.68 -10.64 -27.02
CA VAL A 443 -6.49 -9.39 -26.26
C VAL A 443 -6.67 -8.18 -27.18
N PRO A 444 -7.62 -7.26 -26.90
CA PRO A 444 -8.12 -6.29 -27.86
C PRO A 444 -7.09 -5.56 -28.72
N ASP A 445 -7.30 -5.55 -30.04
CA ASP A 445 -6.58 -4.78 -31.05
C ASP A 445 -6.29 -3.32 -30.63
N ILE A 446 -5.12 -2.82 -31.01
CA ILE A 446 -4.78 -1.40 -30.90
C ILE A 446 -4.45 -0.82 -32.27
N ASP A 447 -5.22 0.17 -32.72
CA ASP A 447 -4.93 0.95 -33.93
C ASP A 447 -3.78 1.94 -33.70
N ALA A 448 -2.55 1.46 -33.91
CA ALA A 448 -1.33 2.26 -33.97
C ALA A 448 -1.02 2.71 -35.41
N SER A 449 -2.02 3.10 -36.21
CA SER A 449 -1.83 3.63 -37.56
C SER A 449 -2.07 5.14 -37.68
N GLY A 450 -1.58 5.73 -38.77
CA GLY A 450 -1.83 7.13 -39.13
C GLY A 450 -1.32 8.12 -38.08
N SER A 451 -2.23 8.86 -37.43
CA SER A 451 -1.90 9.79 -36.33
C SER A 451 -1.47 9.10 -35.03
N ASN A 452 -1.72 7.81 -34.91
CA ASN A 452 -1.56 7.03 -33.70
C ASN A 452 -0.26 6.19 -33.72
N GLN A 453 0.55 6.37 -34.77
CA GLN A 453 1.77 5.63 -35.06
C GLN A 453 2.72 5.59 -33.85
N ILE A 454 3.16 4.40 -33.45
CA ILE A 454 4.24 4.26 -32.46
C ILE A 454 5.55 4.70 -33.14
N PRO A 455 6.24 5.76 -32.66
CA PRO A 455 7.44 6.27 -33.32
C PRO A 455 8.62 5.27 -33.33
N ALA A 456 9.59 5.50 -34.22
CA ALA A 456 10.82 4.73 -34.24
C ALA A 456 11.70 5.04 -33.01
N GLY A 457 12.52 4.08 -32.58
CA GLY A 457 13.44 4.21 -31.45
C GLY A 457 12.80 4.14 -30.05
N THR A 458 11.48 3.94 -29.95
CA THR A 458 10.74 3.91 -28.67
C THR A 458 10.77 2.56 -27.96
N CYS A 459 11.08 1.47 -28.67
CA CYS A 459 11.19 0.13 -28.11
C CYS A 459 12.60 -0.42 -28.36
N GLY A 460 13.59 0.29 -27.82
CA GLY A 460 15.00 0.16 -28.19
C GLY A 460 15.39 1.07 -29.35
N SER A 461 16.64 1.53 -29.36
CA SER A 461 17.15 2.59 -30.26
C SER A 461 16.97 2.32 -31.76
N ASN A 462 16.96 1.04 -32.16
CA ASN A 462 16.84 0.60 -33.54
C ASN A 462 15.42 0.18 -33.94
N SER A 463 14.40 0.34 -33.08
CA SER A 463 13.04 -0.12 -33.39
C SER A 463 12.41 0.70 -34.54
N PRO A 464 11.83 0.07 -35.57
CA PRO A 464 11.09 0.79 -36.61
C PRO A 464 9.78 1.35 -36.02
N ALA A 465 9.25 2.39 -36.66
CA ALA A 465 7.95 2.94 -36.30
C ALA A 465 6.83 1.99 -36.74
N ILE A 466 5.87 1.68 -35.85
CA ILE A 466 4.75 0.77 -36.12
C ILE A 466 3.56 1.60 -36.59
N ASN A 467 3.08 1.37 -37.83
CA ASN A 467 2.01 2.11 -38.50
C ASN A 467 0.91 1.15 -39.00
N GLN A 468 0.20 0.52 -38.07
CA GLN A 468 -0.79 -0.54 -38.35
C GLN A 468 -1.68 -0.80 -37.13
N ILE A 469 -2.74 -1.57 -37.33
CA ILE A 469 -3.39 -2.29 -36.23
C ILE A 469 -2.40 -3.32 -35.67
N ILE A 470 -2.30 -3.37 -34.34
CA ILE A 470 -1.54 -4.35 -33.58
C ILE A 470 -2.54 -5.35 -32.99
N ASP A 471 -2.57 -6.52 -33.62
CA ASP A 471 -3.18 -7.76 -33.16
C ASP A 471 -2.26 -8.34 -32.06
N ASP A 472 -2.82 -8.56 -30.87
CA ASP A 472 -2.18 -9.03 -29.64
C ASP A 472 -0.82 -8.38 -29.27
N VAL A 473 0.32 -8.92 -29.71
CA VAL A 473 1.65 -8.40 -29.34
C VAL A 473 2.67 -8.48 -30.48
N ILE A 474 3.44 -7.40 -30.65
CA ILE A 474 4.65 -7.35 -31.49
C ILE A 474 5.89 -7.50 -30.60
N ILE A 475 6.78 -8.44 -30.94
CA ILE A 475 8.05 -8.62 -30.24
C ILE A 475 9.21 -8.35 -31.19
N PHE A 476 9.95 -7.28 -30.96
CA PHE A 476 11.21 -7.04 -31.64
C PHE A 476 12.30 -7.97 -31.13
N VAL A 477 13.20 -8.40 -32.03
CA VAL A 477 14.33 -9.29 -31.69
C VAL A 477 15.63 -8.72 -32.27
N THR A 478 16.61 -8.52 -31.40
CA THR A 478 17.97 -8.11 -31.77
C THR A 478 18.98 -9.19 -31.36
N LEU A 479 19.87 -9.55 -32.28
CA LEU A 479 21.10 -10.30 -32.01
C LEU A 479 22.28 -9.36 -32.27
N ASP A 480 22.93 -8.88 -31.21
CA ASP A 480 24.14 -8.04 -31.26
C ASP A 480 25.09 -8.46 -30.11
N SER A 481 26.15 -7.72 -29.83
CA SER A 481 26.93 -7.89 -28.58
C SER A 481 26.30 -7.09 -27.45
N ILE A 482 26.09 -7.72 -26.29
CA ILE A 482 25.60 -7.05 -25.08
C ILE A 482 26.80 -6.69 -24.21
N ASP A 483 27.47 -7.70 -23.65
CA ASP A 483 28.65 -7.48 -22.80
C ASP A 483 29.68 -8.62 -22.79
N GLY A 484 29.51 -9.66 -23.62
CA GLY A 484 30.50 -10.69 -23.94
C GLY A 484 30.32 -12.02 -23.20
N PRO A 485 31.11 -13.05 -23.56
CA PRO A 485 30.79 -14.45 -23.22
C PRO A 485 30.61 -14.75 -21.73
N GLY A 486 29.59 -15.54 -21.41
CA GLY A 486 29.27 -16.04 -20.08
C GLY A 486 28.55 -15.03 -19.19
N LYS A 487 27.81 -14.09 -19.77
CA LYS A 487 27.17 -12.99 -19.04
C LYS A 487 25.67 -12.85 -19.30
N ILE A 488 25.19 -11.72 -19.85
CA ILE A 488 23.78 -11.51 -20.19
C ILE A 488 23.47 -12.33 -21.45
N LEU A 489 22.96 -13.55 -21.25
CA LEU A 489 22.66 -14.49 -22.34
C LEU A 489 21.52 -13.98 -23.23
N GLY A 490 20.55 -13.35 -22.59
CA GLY A 490 19.42 -12.63 -23.17
C GLY A 490 18.98 -11.54 -22.19
N GLN A 491 18.24 -10.55 -22.70
CA GLN A 491 17.45 -9.63 -21.88
C GLN A 491 16.20 -9.20 -22.63
N ALA A 492 15.08 -9.06 -21.94
CA ALA A 492 13.79 -8.79 -22.53
C ALA A 492 12.80 -8.05 -21.62
N GLY A 493 11.82 -7.40 -22.26
CA GLY A 493 10.79 -6.65 -21.56
C GLY A 493 9.78 -5.97 -22.48
N SER A 494 8.65 -5.58 -21.90
CA SER A 494 7.60 -4.82 -22.58
C SER A 494 8.00 -3.34 -22.72
N CYS A 495 7.71 -2.74 -23.87
CA CYS A 495 7.89 -1.30 -24.14
C CYS A 495 6.55 -0.55 -24.10
N TYR A 496 5.48 -1.19 -24.56
CA TYR A 496 4.13 -0.65 -24.60
C TYR A 496 3.15 -1.66 -24.00
N ILE A 497 2.22 -1.17 -23.18
CA ILE A 497 1.13 -1.93 -22.58
C ILE A 497 -0.23 -1.28 -22.87
N ARG A 498 -1.30 -2.08 -22.84
CA ARG A 498 -2.69 -1.61 -22.97
C ARG A 498 -3.11 -0.88 -21.68
N SER A 499 -3.60 0.35 -21.77
CA SER A 499 -3.99 1.15 -20.60
C SER A 499 -5.17 0.56 -19.83
N SER A 500 -6.02 -0.23 -20.50
CA SER A 500 -7.12 -0.99 -19.91
C SER A 500 -6.60 -2.17 -19.08
N SER A 501 -6.15 -3.24 -19.74
CA SER A 501 -5.77 -4.51 -19.12
C SER A 501 -4.36 -4.57 -18.53
N LYS A 502 -3.48 -3.61 -18.84
CA LYS A 502 -2.02 -3.62 -18.57
C LYS A 502 -1.23 -4.70 -19.30
N LEU A 503 -1.88 -5.54 -20.10
CA LEU A 503 -1.21 -6.55 -20.91
C LEU A 503 -0.32 -5.92 -21.99
N PRO A 504 0.89 -6.44 -22.25
CA PRO A 504 1.81 -5.94 -23.27
C PRO A 504 1.25 -5.94 -24.68
N LEU A 505 1.77 -4.99 -25.47
CA LEU A 505 1.39 -4.68 -26.85
C LEU A 505 2.61 -4.66 -27.77
N VAL A 506 3.74 -4.12 -27.28
CA VAL A 506 5.03 -4.15 -27.97
C VAL A 506 6.13 -4.39 -26.94
N GLY A 507 7.11 -5.24 -27.25
CA GLY A 507 8.32 -5.40 -26.46
C GLY A 507 9.54 -5.77 -27.30
N LEU A 508 10.67 -5.97 -26.61
CA LEU A 508 11.97 -6.26 -27.23
C LEU A 508 12.64 -7.43 -26.48
N MET A 509 13.21 -8.37 -27.23
CA MET A 509 14.20 -9.33 -26.76
C MET A 509 15.56 -9.03 -27.40
N HIS A 510 16.65 -9.10 -26.63
CA HIS A 510 18.01 -8.84 -27.07
C HIS A 510 18.92 -9.98 -26.59
N PHE A 511 19.64 -10.66 -27.50
CA PHE A 511 20.47 -11.83 -27.19
C PHE A 511 21.94 -11.57 -27.51
N ASP A 512 22.88 -11.90 -26.60
CA ASP A 512 24.31 -11.69 -26.87
C ASP A 512 24.85 -12.74 -27.85
N THR A 513 25.20 -12.27 -29.05
CA THR A 513 25.85 -13.03 -30.11
C THR A 513 27.13 -13.74 -29.67
N ALA A 514 27.79 -13.28 -28.62
CA ALA A 514 28.95 -13.92 -28.01
C ALA A 514 28.63 -15.30 -27.38
N ASP A 515 27.42 -15.49 -26.85
CA ASP A 515 27.01 -16.72 -26.16
C ASP A 515 26.11 -17.64 -27.00
N ILE A 516 25.47 -17.14 -28.07
CA ILE A 516 24.58 -17.93 -28.95
C ILE A 516 25.24 -19.25 -29.42
N ALA A 517 26.54 -19.26 -29.72
CA ALA A 517 27.24 -20.48 -30.15
C ALA A 517 27.33 -21.55 -29.04
N THR A 518 27.50 -21.13 -27.78
CA THR A 518 27.50 -22.00 -26.60
C THR A 518 26.08 -22.49 -26.30
N LEU A 519 25.10 -21.59 -26.38
CA LEU A 519 23.68 -21.88 -26.14
C LEU A 519 23.11 -22.85 -27.19
N ASP A 520 23.52 -22.75 -28.46
CA ASP A 520 23.22 -23.73 -29.51
C ASP A 520 23.82 -25.10 -29.17
N ALA A 521 25.12 -25.16 -28.88
CA ALA A 521 25.84 -26.41 -28.62
C ALA A 521 25.25 -27.19 -27.44
N ASN A 522 24.79 -26.48 -26.41
CA ASN A 522 24.16 -27.06 -25.22
C ASN A 522 22.63 -27.28 -25.37
N ASN A 523 22.02 -26.92 -26.51
CA ASN A 523 20.56 -26.88 -26.72
C ASN A 523 19.80 -25.98 -25.73
N GLN A 524 20.48 -25.00 -25.12
CA GLN A 524 19.93 -24.05 -24.15
C GLN A 524 19.25 -22.85 -24.82
N LEU A 525 19.62 -22.48 -26.07
CA LEU A 525 19.10 -21.27 -26.73
C LEU A 525 17.56 -21.21 -26.78
N LYS A 526 16.90 -22.34 -27.01
CA LYS A 526 15.43 -22.43 -27.00
C LYS A 526 14.79 -22.17 -25.63
N LEU A 527 15.51 -22.43 -24.53
CA LEU A 527 15.03 -22.18 -23.17
C LEU A 527 15.15 -20.70 -22.85
N VAL A 528 16.29 -20.08 -23.19
CA VAL A 528 16.49 -18.62 -23.06
C VAL A 528 15.43 -17.88 -23.89
N ILE A 529 15.23 -18.21 -25.17
CA ILE A 529 14.19 -17.57 -26.00
C ILE A 529 12.77 -17.74 -25.41
N LEU A 530 12.46 -18.90 -24.82
CA LEU A 530 11.14 -19.14 -24.20
C LEU A 530 10.97 -18.32 -22.90
N HIS A 531 12.04 -18.17 -22.12
CA HIS A 531 12.13 -17.34 -20.91
C HIS A 531 12.01 -15.84 -21.24
N GLU A 532 12.88 -15.30 -22.11
CA GLU A 532 12.86 -13.89 -22.55
C GLU A 532 11.46 -13.46 -23.05
N MET A 533 10.79 -14.33 -23.80
CA MET A 533 9.46 -14.06 -24.32
C MET A 533 8.40 -13.91 -23.22
N GLY A 534 8.57 -14.58 -22.07
CA GLY A 534 7.75 -14.38 -20.87
C GLY A 534 7.85 -12.97 -20.31
N HIS A 535 9.06 -12.39 -20.26
CA HIS A 535 9.28 -11.01 -19.78
C HIS A 535 8.70 -9.95 -20.73
N VAL A 536 8.68 -10.22 -22.04
CA VAL A 536 7.94 -9.38 -23.00
C VAL A 536 6.43 -9.45 -22.75
N LEU A 537 5.92 -10.64 -22.44
CA LEU A 537 4.49 -10.90 -22.19
C LEU A 537 4.00 -10.39 -20.82
N GLY A 538 4.89 -10.02 -19.90
CA GLY A 538 4.53 -9.34 -18.65
C GLY A 538 5.15 -9.96 -17.39
N PHE A 539 5.63 -11.19 -17.47
CA PHE A 539 6.20 -11.92 -16.35
C PHE A 539 7.36 -11.12 -15.73
N GLY A 540 7.27 -10.79 -14.45
CA GLY A 540 8.26 -10.00 -13.72
C GLY A 540 8.30 -8.51 -14.08
N THR A 541 7.76 -8.10 -15.23
CA THR A 541 7.90 -6.73 -15.78
C THR A 541 6.71 -5.82 -15.48
N ILE A 542 5.48 -6.36 -15.32
CA ILE A 542 4.27 -5.56 -15.08
C ILE A 542 3.61 -5.71 -13.69
N TRP A 543 4.15 -6.57 -12.82
CA TRP A 543 3.52 -6.92 -11.52
C TRP A 543 3.34 -5.75 -10.53
N SER A 544 4.13 -4.69 -10.69
CA SER A 544 4.29 -3.60 -9.70
C SER A 544 3.02 -2.76 -9.49
N CYS A 545 2.52 -2.75 -8.25
CA CYS A 545 1.33 -2.00 -7.84
C CYS A 545 1.46 -0.48 -8.08
N SER A 546 2.60 0.09 -7.68
CA SER A 546 2.87 1.53 -7.77
C SER A 546 3.18 2.03 -9.18
N GLN A 547 3.39 1.11 -10.14
CA GLN A 547 3.82 1.41 -11.50
C GLN A 547 2.71 1.15 -12.52
N PHE A 548 1.98 0.03 -12.38
CA PHE A 548 0.96 -0.40 -13.34
C PHE A 548 -0.43 -0.65 -12.73
N GLY A 549 -0.52 -0.77 -11.40
CA GLY A 549 -1.79 -1.00 -10.71
C GLY A 549 -2.31 -2.45 -10.76
N LEU A 550 -1.55 -3.41 -11.31
CA LEU A 550 -1.89 -4.84 -11.22
C LEU A 550 -1.71 -5.39 -9.80
N CYS A 551 -0.73 -4.88 -9.05
CA CYS A 551 -0.53 -5.19 -7.63
C CYS A 551 -0.30 -6.68 -7.31
N LEU A 552 0.33 -7.41 -8.24
CA LEU A 552 0.58 -8.84 -8.13
C LEU A 552 1.83 -9.18 -7.32
N LEU A 553 2.74 -8.22 -7.10
CA LEU A 553 3.91 -8.36 -6.24
C LEU A 553 3.71 -7.66 -4.89
N ALA A 554 3.92 -8.39 -3.80
CA ALA A 554 3.90 -7.89 -2.43
C ALA A 554 5.25 -8.11 -1.72
N GLY A 555 5.52 -7.29 -0.71
CA GLY A 555 6.81 -7.28 0.00
C GLY A 555 8.08 -6.99 -0.83
N PRO A 556 8.05 -6.21 -1.94
CA PRO A 556 9.21 -6.03 -2.82
C PRO A 556 10.44 -5.46 -2.10
N MET A 557 11.62 -5.97 -2.44
CA MET A 557 12.93 -5.53 -1.92
C MET A 557 13.15 -4.05 -2.23
N SER A 558 12.73 -3.61 -3.42
CA SER A 558 12.77 -2.20 -3.87
C SER A 558 11.98 -1.21 -3.00
N GLN A 559 11.08 -1.69 -2.12
CA GLN A 559 10.33 -0.88 -1.14
C GLN A 559 10.77 -1.11 0.31
N GLY A 560 11.91 -1.79 0.53
CA GLY A 560 12.40 -2.13 1.87
C GLY A 560 11.74 -3.37 2.47
N GLY A 561 11.08 -4.20 1.65
CA GLY A 561 10.71 -5.55 2.02
C GLY A 561 11.93 -6.47 2.17
N THR A 562 11.68 -7.69 2.67
CA THR A 562 12.71 -8.74 2.85
C THR A 562 12.29 -10.10 2.31
N ASP A 563 11.03 -10.24 1.91
CA ASP A 563 10.42 -11.48 1.42
C ASP A 563 9.41 -11.15 0.30
N PRO A 564 9.90 -10.79 -0.90
CA PRO A 564 9.05 -10.53 -2.06
C PRO A 564 8.30 -11.81 -2.45
N HIS A 565 7.02 -11.67 -2.75
CA HIS A 565 6.14 -12.80 -3.08
C HIS A 565 4.98 -12.37 -3.98
N PHE A 566 4.47 -13.31 -4.77
CA PHE A 566 3.41 -13.05 -5.76
C PHE A 566 2.04 -13.39 -5.17
N VAL A 567 1.12 -12.43 -5.21
CA VAL A 567 -0.20 -12.51 -4.55
C VAL A 567 -1.36 -12.80 -5.50
N GLY A 568 -1.06 -13.19 -6.74
CA GLY A 568 -2.07 -13.63 -7.70
C GLY A 568 -2.80 -14.88 -7.24
N SER A 569 -4.12 -14.86 -7.38
CA SER A 569 -5.04 -15.88 -6.87
C SER A 569 -4.91 -17.25 -7.54
N GLN A 570 -4.64 -17.28 -8.83
CA GLN A 570 -4.46 -18.50 -9.62
C GLN A 570 -3.08 -19.12 -9.35
N ALA A 571 -2.04 -18.28 -9.24
CA ALA A 571 -0.70 -18.68 -8.86
C ALA A 571 -0.67 -19.26 -7.45
N LEU A 572 -1.29 -18.61 -6.45
CA LEU A 572 -1.42 -19.14 -5.08
C LEU A 572 -2.09 -20.53 -5.06
N ALA A 573 -3.27 -20.66 -5.65
CA ALA A 573 -3.98 -21.94 -5.73
C ALA A 573 -3.20 -23.03 -6.51
N THR A 574 -2.33 -22.62 -7.44
CA THR A 574 -1.48 -23.53 -8.21
C THR A 574 -0.20 -23.91 -7.46
N PHE A 575 0.39 -22.99 -6.69
CA PHE A 575 1.53 -23.23 -5.82
C PHE A 575 1.18 -24.32 -4.79
N ASP A 576 0.04 -24.20 -4.12
CA ASP A 576 -0.51 -25.24 -3.25
C ASP A 576 -0.60 -26.61 -3.94
N ARG A 577 -1.18 -26.63 -5.16
CA ARG A 577 -1.37 -27.83 -5.98
C ARG A 577 -0.06 -28.53 -6.37
N ILE A 578 1.05 -27.80 -6.55
CA ILE A 578 2.37 -28.40 -6.88
C ILE A 578 3.19 -28.78 -5.64
N GLY A 579 2.67 -28.54 -4.43
CA GLY A 579 3.28 -28.91 -3.14
C GLY A 579 3.42 -27.76 -2.13
N GLY A 580 3.00 -26.54 -2.49
CA GLY A 580 3.21 -25.30 -1.74
C GLY A 580 2.63 -25.28 -0.33
N THR A 581 1.60 -26.09 -0.05
CA THR A 581 1.00 -26.27 1.29
C THR A 581 1.98 -26.73 2.37
N SER A 582 3.16 -27.26 1.98
CA SER A 582 4.25 -27.66 2.89
C SER A 582 5.36 -26.62 3.01
N TYR A 583 5.27 -25.49 2.32
CA TYR A 583 6.25 -24.41 2.36
C TYR A 583 6.19 -23.65 3.69
N THR A 584 7.36 -23.46 4.31
CA THR A 584 7.49 -22.72 5.58
C THR A 584 8.65 -21.70 5.53
N GLY A 585 9.06 -21.28 4.33
CA GLY A 585 10.26 -20.44 4.13
C GLY A 585 9.99 -18.93 4.10
N GLY A 586 8.72 -18.51 4.16
CA GLY A 586 8.27 -17.14 3.97
C GLY A 586 6.78 -17.10 3.62
N ALA A 587 6.34 -16.06 2.92
CA ALA A 587 5.04 -15.99 2.27
C ALA A 587 4.94 -16.94 1.07
N GLU A 588 3.71 -17.30 0.67
CA GLU A 588 3.43 -18.21 -0.45
C GLU A 588 3.72 -17.55 -1.82
N VAL A 589 4.07 -18.37 -2.82
CA VAL A 589 4.67 -17.97 -4.11
C VAL A 589 5.90 -17.04 -3.98
N PRO A 590 7.04 -17.54 -3.47
CA PRO A 590 8.23 -16.71 -3.24
C PRO A 590 8.87 -16.18 -4.53
N VAL A 591 9.00 -14.85 -4.61
CA VAL A 591 9.73 -14.14 -5.67
C VAL A 591 11.19 -13.97 -5.27
N GLU A 592 12.09 -13.83 -6.24
CA GLU A 592 13.53 -13.79 -6.02
C GLU A 592 13.97 -12.57 -5.20
N ASN A 593 14.83 -12.83 -4.21
CA ASN A 593 15.41 -11.85 -3.29
C ASN A 593 16.96 -11.93 -3.22
N CYS A 594 17.56 -12.75 -4.08
CA CYS A 594 18.99 -13.04 -4.19
C CYS A 594 19.64 -13.60 -2.91
N ALA A 595 18.85 -14.08 -1.93
CA ALA A 595 19.37 -14.51 -0.64
C ALA A 595 20.18 -15.82 -0.75
N GLY A 596 21.51 -15.68 -0.67
CA GLY A 596 22.47 -16.79 -0.79
C GLY A 596 23.39 -16.69 -2.01
N PHE A 597 23.14 -15.74 -2.91
CA PHE A 597 23.97 -15.49 -4.10
C PHE A 597 24.95 -14.32 -3.89
N THR A 598 26.02 -14.29 -4.67
CA THR A 598 26.85 -13.08 -4.79
C THR A 598 26.22 -12.08 -5.78
N PRO A 599 26.57 -10.77 -5.75
CA PRO A 599 26.09 -9.80 -6.74
C PRO A 599 26.45 -10.10 -8.21
N SER A 600 27.39 -11.03 -8.46
CA SER A 600 27.71 -11.58 -9.78
C SER A 600 26.90 -12.83 -10.15
N GLN A 601 26.12 -13.37 -9.21
CA GLN A 601 25.27 -14.55 -9.34
C GLN A 601 23.77 -14.24 -9.16
N CYS A 602 23.41 -12.99 -8.91
CA CYS A 602 22.03 -12.50 -8.90
C CYS A 602 22.08 -10.98 -9.10
N GLY A 603 21.57 -10.49 -10.24
CA GLY A 603 21.71 -9.11 -10.69
C GLY A 603 20.66 -8.16 -10.11
N PRO A 604 20.86 -6.83 -10.15
CA PRO A 604 19.85 -5.84 -9.76
C PRO A 604 18.50 -6.00 -10.46
N ALA A 605 18.47 -6.56 -11.68
CA ALA A 605 17.25 -6.79 -12.44
C ALA A 605 16.59 -8.16 -12.16
N THR A 606 17.29 -9.10 -11.49
CA THR A 606 16.74 -10.43 -11.14
C THR A 606 15.78 -10.36 -9.94
N TYR A 607 16.03 -9.45 -8.99
CA TYR A 607 15.18 -9.19 -7.81
C TYR A 607 13.75 -8.83 -8.22
N ASP A 608 12.78 -9.13 -7.36
CA ASP A 608 11.38 -8.68 -7.49
C ASP A 608 10.64 -9.18 -8.77
N SER A 609 11.33 -9.83 -9.72
CA SER A 609 10.83 -10.17 -11.07
C SER A 609 10.90 -11.66 -11.46
N HIS A 610 11.52 -12.52 -10.65
CA HIS A 610 11.68 -13.96 -10.91
C HIS A 610 11.06 -14.83 -9.84
N TRP A 611 10.80 -16.11 -10.13
CA TRP A 611 10.62 -17.11 -9.08
C TRP A 611 11.93 -17.33 -8.32
N ARG A 612 11.84 -17.53 -7.00
CA ARG A 612 13.02 -17.68 -6.13
C ARG A 612 13.74 -19.01 -6.39
N GLU A 613 14.97 -18.96 -6.91
CA GLU A 613 15.79 -20.11 -7.29
C GLU A 613 16.01 -21.07 -6.12
N THR A 614 16.28 -20.54 -4.91
CA THR A 614 16.47 -21.36 -3.70
C THR A 614 15.22 -22.14 -3.26
N VAL A 615 14.06 -21.84 -3.84
CA VAL A 615 12.79 -22.54 -3.62
C VAL A 615 12.41 -23.40 -4.82
N PHE A 616 12.45 -22.85 -6.03
CA PHE A 616 11.95 -23.51 -7.24
C PHE A 616 13.03 -24.31 -7.98
N GLY A 617 14.27 -23.85 -8.05
CA GLY A 617 15.34 -24.48 -8.84
C GLY A 617 15.00 -24.46 -10.33
N ASN A 618 15.05 -25.62 -10.98
CA ASN A 618 14.70 -25.90 -12.39
C ASN A 618 13.33 -25.41 -12.94
N GLU A 619 12.61 -24.47 -12.34
CA GLU A 619 11.49 -23.78 -13.01
C GLU A 619 12.07 -22.72 -13.98
N LEU A 620 11.58 -22.67 -15.21
CA LEU A 620 12.18 -21.88 -16.29
C LEU A 620 12.20 -20.35 -16.04
N MET A 621 11.29 -19.81 -15.23
CA MET A 621 11.21 -18.39 -14.87
C MET A 621 11.86 -18.07 -13.51
N THR A 622 12.82 -18.90 -13.10
CA THR A 622 13.93 -18.46 -12.24
C THR A 622 14.98 -17.76 -13.11
N GLY A 623 15.85 -16.91 -12.54
CA GLY A 623 16.97 -16.28 -13.27
C GLY A 623 18.12 -17.23 -13.65
N PHE A 624 17.85 -18.55 -13.75
CA PHE A 624 18.86 -19.59 -13.86
C PHE A 624 18.43 -20.75 -14.77
N ILE A 625 19.19 -21.00 -15.84
CA ILE A 625 19.09 -22.24 -16.61
C ILE A 625 19.85 -23.33 -15.86
N ASN A 626 19.15 -24.05 -15.00
CA ASN A 626 19.68 -25.15 -14.20
C ASN A 626 20.05 -26.38 -15.05
N ALA A 627 20.85 -27.28 -14.48
CA ALA A 627 21.22 -28.53 -15.14
C ALA A 627 20.03 -29.50 -15.23
N GLY A 628 19.81 -30.10 -16.41
CA GLY A 628 18.70 -31.03 -16.68
C GLY A 628 17.57 -30.38 -17.47
N THR A 629 16.33 -30.74 -17.15
CA THR A 629 15.13 -30.09 -17.71
C THR A 629 14.81 -28.81 -16.94
N ASN A 630 14.44 -27.74 -17.63
CA ASN A 630 13.88 -26.52 -17.04
C ASN A 630 12.45 -26.31 -17.58
N PRO A 631 11.44 -26.98 -17.01
CA PRO A 631 10.03 -26.84 -17.41
C PRO A 631 9.47 -25.43 -17.17
N LEU A 632 8.66 -24.95 -18.13
CA LEU A 632 7.77 -23.80 -17.95
C LEU A 632 6.50 -24.27 -17.23
N SER A 633 6.45 -24.10 -15.91
CA SER A 633 5.48 -24.79 -15.05
C SER A 633 4.08 -24.21 -15.10
N VAL A 634 3.13 -25.00 -14.58
CA VAL A 634 1.74 -24.57 -14.43
C VAL A 634 1.58 -23.38 -13.47
N LEU A 635 2.55 -23.13 -12.57
CA LEU A 635 2.56 -21.93 -11.71
C LEU A 635 2.78 -20.67 -12.55
N THR A 636 3.77 -20.69 -13.46
CA THR A 636 4.01 -19.61 -14.41
C THR A 636 2.84 -19.40 -15.36
N VAL A 637 2.22 -20.48 -15.84
CA VAL A 637 0.98 -20.37 -16.63
C VAL A 637 -0.16 -19.73 -15.83
N ALA A 638 -0.26 -20.02 -14.54
CA ALA A 638 -1.27 -19.43 -13.66
C ALA A 638 -1.00 -17.94 -13.35
N SER A 639 0.27 -17.51 -13.21
CA SER A 639 0.61 -16.10 -13.00
C SER A 639 0.27 -15.22 -14.20
N MET A 640 0.47 -15.70 -15.44
CA MET A 640 -0.04 -14.99 -16.64
C MET A 640 -1.57 -14.84 -16.60
N GLY A 641 -2.27 -15.82 -16.00
CA GLY A 641 -3.71 -15.75 -15.75
C GLY A 641 -4.10 -14.65 -14.75
N ASP A 642 -3.30 -14.43 -13.70
CA ASP A 642 -3.50 -13.34 -12.74
C ASP A 642 -3.08 -11.96 -13.31
N GLU A 643 -2.16 -11.91 -14.28
CA GLU A 643 -1.86 -10.70 -15.08
C GLU A 643 -3.03 -10.29 -15.99
N GLY A 644 -3.95 -11.22 -16.28
CA GLY A 644 -5.21 -10.98 -17.01
C GLY A 644 -5.35 -11.74 -18.33
N TYR A 645 -4.41 -12.62 -18.69
CA TYR A 645 -4.52 -13.45 -19.88
C TYR A 645 -5.52 -14.60 -19.71
N THR A 646 -6.17 -14.99 -20.81
CA THR A 646 -6.95 -16.24 -20.86
C THR A 646 -6.03 -17.40 -21.21
N VAL A 647 -5.75 -18.25 -20.22
CA VAL A 647 -4.67 -19.26 -20.23
C VAL A 647 -5.15 -20.71 -20.14
N ASN A 648 -4.36 -21.62 -20.70
CA ASN A 648 -4.58 -23.07 -20.75
C ASN A 648 -3.50 -23.81 -19.94
N TYR A 649 -3.87 -24.33 -18.78
CA TYR A 649 -2.94 -25.00 -17.86
C TYR A 649 -2.35 -26.30 -18.42
N ALA A 650 -2.98 -26.93 -19.42
CA ALA A 650 -2.49 -28.15 -20.05
C ALA A 650 -1.44 -27.90 -21.16
N ALA A 651 -1.05 -26.64 -21.40
CA ALA A 651 0.13 -26.29 -22.19
C ALA A 651 1.40 -26.08 -21.35
N ALA A 652 1.29 -26.12 -20.03
CA ALA A 652 2.43 -26.10 -19.12
C ALA A 652 3.26 -27.40 -19.21
N ASP A 653 4.56 -27.30 -18.93
CA ASP A 653 5.42 -28.46 -18.78
C ASP A 653 5.21 -29.14 -17.40
N PRO A 654 5.36 -30.47 -17.29
CA PRO A 654 5.25 -31.18 -16.02
C PRO A 654 6.31 -30.73 -15.00
N TYR A 655 5.86 -30.16 -13.89
CA TYR A 655 6.70 -29.70 -12.78
C TYR A 655 6.05 -30.00 -11.43
N THR A 656 6.82 -30.57 -10.51
CA THR A 656 6.45 -30.82 -9.11
C THR A 656 7.67 -30.64 -8.22
N LYS A 657 7.48 -30.18 -6.97
CA LYS A 657 8.57 -29.88 -6.04
C LYS A 657 8.15 -30.22 -4.61
N VAL A 658 9.05 -30.83 -3.84
CA VAL A 658 8.84 -31.01 -2.39
C VAL A 658 9.37 -29.76 -1.68
N PHE A 659 8.48 -28.79 -1.46
CA PHE A 659 8.78 -27.59 -0.69
C PHE A 659 8.99 -27.98 0.78
N SER A 660 10.20 -27.74 1.29
CA SER A 660 10.60 -28.09 2.66
C SER A 660 11.61 -27.07 3.20
N LEU A 661 11.90 -27.12 4.50
CA LEU A 661 12.76 -26.15 5.20
C LEU A 661 14.11 -25.94 4.50
N LEU A 662 14.50 -24.67 4.38
CA LEU A 662 15.70 -24.15 3.70
C LEU A 662 16.96 -25.02 3.89
N ALA A 663 17.25 -25.89 2.93
CA ALA A 663 18.42 -26.78 2.94
C ALA A 663 18.84 -27.22 1.52
N GLY A 664 19.09 -26.27 0.62
CA GLY A 664 19.64 -26.53 -0.71
C GLY A 664 20.53 -25.37 -1.18
N ALA A 665 21.84 -25.61 -1.25
CA ALA A 665 22.73 -24.68 -1.95
C ALA A 665 22.49 -24.82 -3.47
N ALA A 666 22.42 -23.69 -4.18
CA ALA A 666 22.24 -23.68 -5.63
C ALA A 666 23.28 -24.57 -6.33
N THR A 667 22.85 -25.34 -7.33
CA THR A 667 23.70 -26.38 -7.89
C THR A 667 24.87 -25.76 -8.68
N THR A 668 26.07 -26.33 -8.55
CA THR A 668 27.31 -25.78 -9.14
C THR A 668 27.42 -26.02 -10.65
N SER A 669 26.29 -25.99 -11.36
CA SER A 669 26.17 -26.21 -12.81
C SER A 669 24.96 -25.48 -13.43
N ALA A 670 24.32 -24.57 -12.69
CA ALA A 670 23.35 -23.64 -13.26
C ALA A 670 24.06 -22.53 -14.05
N VAL A 671 23.47 -22.08 -15.17
CA VAL A 671 23.89 -20.88 -15.89
C VAL A 671 22.96 -19.73 -15.48
N HIS A 672 23.52 -18.71 -14.83
CA HIS A 672 22.82 -17.52 -14.37
C HIS A 672 22.57 -16.56 -15.54
N LEU A 673 21.35 -16.04 -15.67
CA LEU A 673 20.90 -15.19 -16.78
C LEU A 673 21.24 -13.69 -16.60
N GLN A 674 21.54 -13.29 -15.37
CA GLN A 674 22.05 -11.97 -14.97
C GLN A 674 21.02 -10.84 -14.93
N ASN A 675 21.07 -9.89 -15.86
CA ASN A 675 20.12 -8.79 -15.95
C ASN A 675 19.27 -8.95 -17.21
N ASP A 676 18.58 -10.09 -17.20
CA ASP A 676 17.54 -10.56 -18.11
C ASP A 676 16.34 -9.59 -18.20
N ILE A 677 15.96 -8.90 -17.12
CA ILE A 677 14.91 -7.88 -17.21
C ILE A 677 15.42 -6.59 -17.89
N LEU A 678 15.05 -6.40 -19.16
CA LEU A 678 15.34 -5.19 -19.95
C LEU A 678 14.45 -4.02 -19.50
N ASN A 679 15.00 -3.19 -18.61
CA ASN A 679 14.33 -2.04 -17.98
C ASN A 679 14.19 -0.83 -18.93
N LEU A 680 13.32 -0.92 -19.94
CA LEU A 680 12.91 0.21 -20.79
C LEU A 680 11.77 1.02 -20.15
N PRO A 681 11.60 2.32 -20.52
CA PRO A 681 10.42 3.08 -20.14
C PRO A 681 9.15 2.45 -20.74
N ILE A 682 8.21 2.05 -19.89
CA ILE A 682 6.96 1.44 -20.34
C ILE A 682 5.89 2.51 -20.57
N TYR A 683 5.33 2.53 -21.78
CA TYR A 683 4.30 3.47 -22.23
C TYR A 683 2.91 2.81 -22.23
N MET A 684 1.86 3.60 -22.00
CA MET A 684 0.47 3.12 -22.02
C MET A 684 -0.30 3.64 -23.25
N VAL A 685 -1.02 2.74 -23.93
CA VAL A 685 -1.89 3.08 -25.08
C VAL A 685 -3.34 2.73 -24.78
N ASP A 686 -4.26 3.63 -25.10
CA ASP A 686 -5.70 3.42 -24.97
C ASP A 686 -6.36 3.11 -26.32
N ALA A 687 -7.15 2.04 -26.36
CA ALA A 687 -7.94 1.64 -27.52
C ALA A 687 -9.04 2.66 -27.88
N ALA A 688 -9.55 3.42 -26.90
CA ALA A 688 -10.74 4.26 -27.08
C ALA A 688 -10.45 5.70 -27.51
N SER A 689 -9.23 6.22 -27.32
CA SER A 689 -8.91 7.65 -27.54
C SER A 689 -7.86 7.96 -28.61
N SER A 690 -7.26 6.93 -29.24
CA SER A 690 -6.29 7.09 -30.35
C SER A 690 -5.08 7.99 -30.02
N ARG A 691 -4.76 8.14 -28.74
CA ARG A 691 -3.67 9.00 -28.26
C ARG A 691 -2.72 8.20 -27.39
N LEU A 692 -1.44 8.26 -27.72
CA LEU A 692 -0.36 7.84 -26.83
C LEU A 692 -0.46 8.67 -25.54
N ALA A 693 -0.62 8.01 -24.39
CA ALA A 693 -0.58 8.70 -23.12
C ALA A 693 0.89 8.96 -22.76
N GLU A 694 1.37 10.18 -23.04
CA GLU A 694 2.72 10.65 -22.66
C GLU A 694 2.83 10.84 -21.13
N GLN A 695 2.83 9.71 -20.44
CA GLN A 695 3.17 9.51 -19.04
C GLN A 695 4.14 8.31 -18.98
N PRO A 696 5.43 8.50 -19.32
CA PRO A 696 6.41 7.44 -19.15
C PRO A 696 6.47 7.10 -17.66
N VAL A 697 6.15 5.86 -17.30
CA VAL A 697 6.18 5.46 -15.89
C VAL A 697 7.63 5.27 -15.48
N ALA A 698 8.15 6.24 -14.73
CA ALA A 698 9.59 6.36 -14.47
C ALA A 698 10.11 5.24 -13.56
N VAL A 699 10.63 4.18 -14.19
CA VAL A 699 11.61 3.27 -13.58
C VAL A 699 12.77 4.12 -13.06
N ARG A 700 13.18 3.91 -11.81
CA ARG A 700 14.40 4.55 -11.30
C ARG A 700 15.59 3.79 -11.91
N PRO A 701 16.48 4.45 -12.67
CA PRO A 701 17.64 3.75 -13.22
C PRO A 701 18.54 3.25 -12.09
N GLY A 702 18.97 1.99 -12.19
CA GLY A 702 20.20 1.54 -11.55
C GLY A 702 21.39 2.28 -12.17
N GLU A 703 22.48 2.43 -11.42
CA GLU A 703 23.63 3.22 -11.87
C GLU A 703 24.33 2.54 -13.07
N GLU A 704 24.38 3.22 -14.22
CA GLU A 704 25.15 2.76 -15.39
C GLU A 704 26.65 2.69 -15.05
N SER A 705 27.30 1.59 -15.41
CA SER A 705 28.69 1.32 -15.07
C SER A 705 29.68 2.07 -15.97
N HIS A 706 30.19 3.20 -15.48
CA HIS A 706 31.38 3.81 -16.07
C HIS A 706 32.63 2.93 -15.89
N PRO A 707 33.56 2.90 -16.87
CA PRO A 707 34.67 1.94 -16.89
C PRO A 707 35.72 2.20 -15.80
N GLN A 708 36.14 1.11 -15.13
CA GLN A 708 37.17 1.12 -14.10
C GLN A 708 38.59 1.31 -14.68
N PRO A 709 39.41 2.24 -14.14
CA PRO A 709 40.86 2.22 -14.34
C PRO A 709 41.56 1.20 -13.41
N GLU A 710 42.75 0.75 -13.81
CA GLU A 710 43.44 -0.41 -13.22
C GLU A 710 43.78 -0.32 -11.71
N PRO A 711 43.82 -1.47 -10.99
CA PRO A 711 44.01 -1.51 -9.55
C PRO A 711 45.46 -1.22 -9.13
N ARG A 712 45.64 -0.24 -8.23
CA ARG A 712 46.90 -0.09 -7.47
C ARG A 712 46.82 -0.84 -6.14
N VAL A 713 47.74 -1.79 -5.96
CA VAL A 713 47.93 -2.57 -4.74
C VAL A 713 48.27 -1.64 -3.56
N ILE A 714 47.59 -1.82 -2.42
CA ILE A 714 48.01 -1.30 -1.11
C ILE A 714 47.89 -2.45 -0.09
N GLU A 715 48.92 -2.62 0.74
CA GLU A 715 49.02 -3.72 1.70
C GLU A 715 48.14 -3.53 2.95
N ARG A 716 47.83 -4.66 3.59
CA ARG A 716 46.90 -4.75 4.73
C ARG A 716 47.61 -4.52 6.07
N VAL A 717 47.40 -3.36 6.70
CA VAL A 717 47.90 -3.07 8.06
C VAL A 717 46.74 -2.82 9.03
N VAL A 718 46.83 -3.40 10.23
CA VAL A 718 45.78 -3.40 11.26
C VAL A 718 45.85 -2.12 12.11
N PRO A 719 44.72 -1.45 12.43
CA PRO A 719 44.72 -0.21 13.21
C PRO A 719 45.00 -0.44 14.71
N ARG A 720 45.65 0.53 15.36
CA ARG A 720 45.86 0.58 16.81
C ARG A 720 45.43 1.94 17.37
N ILE A 721 44.66 1.92 18.46
CA ILE A 721 43.96 3.10 19.04
C ILE A 721 44.83 3.81 20.08
N VAL A 722 45.00 5.14 19.98
CA VAL A 722 45.00 6.14 21.09
C VAL A 722 44.89 7.59 20.52
N PRO A 723 44.53 8.64 21.30
CA PRO A 723 43.84 9.84 20.75
C PRO A 723 44.48 11.23 21.03
N SER A 724 43.80 12.28 20.54
CA SER A 724 43.73 13.67 21.07
C SER A 724 44.90 14.67 20.85
N GLY A 725 44.60 15.83 20.22
CA GLY A 725 44.93 17.15 20.79
C GLY A 725 45.82 18.18 20.03
N VAL A 726 45.18 19.29 19.60
CA VAL A 726 45.67 20.70 19.63
C VAL A 726 46.86 21.18 18.75
N ALA A 727 46.50 21.84 17.64
CA ALA A 727 46.94 23.14 17.05
C ALA A 727 48.37 23.75 17.20
N ALA A 728 48.85 24.31 16.08
CA ALA A 728 49.81 25.43 15.97
C ALA A 728 49.46 26.35 14.75
N VAL A 729 50.00 27.58 14.65
CA VAL A 729 49.40 28.68 13.83
C VAL A 729 50.44 29.59 13.11
N ALA A 730 50.07 30.11 11.91
CA ALA A 730 50.52 31.33 11.18
C ALA A 730 50.89 31.06 9.68
N ARG A 731 50.72 31.96 8.69
CA ARG A 731 50.22 33.37 8.64
C ARG A 731 49.71 33.74 7.21
N LEU A 732 48.65 34.57 7.11
CA LEU A 732 48.28 35.59 6.06
C LEU A 732 48.78 35.44 4.58
N VAL A 733 48.01 35.71 3.51
CA VAL A 733 46.99 36.77 3.23
C VAL A 733 45.90 36.31 2.22
N ARG A 734 44.73 36.97 2.27
CA ARG A 734 43.57 37.08 1.33
C ARG A 734 43.77 36.66 -0.15
N ASP A 735 42.73 36.20 -0.88
CA ASP A 735 41.28 36.48 -0.69
C ASP A 735 40.33 35.31 -1.10
N ARG A 736 39.14 35.26 -0.45
CA ARG A 736 37.89 34.53 -0.84
C ARG A 736 37.85 32.99 -0.91
N VAL A 737 37.80 32.40 0.28
CA VAL A 737 36.87 31.31 0.73
C VAL A 737 36.56 30.14 -0.24
N THR A 738 37.07 28.96 0.12
CA THR A 738 36.33 27.68 0.02
C THR A 738 35.66 27.34 1.36
N HIS A 739 34.50 26.70 1.33
CA HIS A 739 33.93 25.88 2.42
C HIS A 739 33.24 24.66 1.79
N LEU A 740 33.30 23.52 2.46
CA LEU A 740 32.73 22.27 1.96
C LEU A 740 31.33 22.04 2.55
N VAL A 741 30.32 21.95 1.67
CA VAL A 741 29.04 21.23 1.80
C VAL A 741 28.30 21.32 3.15
N VAL A 742 27.17 22.05 3.14
CA VAL A 742 25.84 21.41 3.00
C VAL A 742 25.00 22.27 2.05
N ILE A 743 24.37 21.69 1.03
CA ILE A 743 23.32 22.37 0.25
C ILE A 743 22.01 21.62 0.44
N GLU A 744 21.12 22.25 1.18
CA GLU A 744 19.69 21.95 1.22
C GLU A 744 19.05 22.49 -0.08
N VAL A 745 18.71 21.62 -1.03
CA VAL A 745 18.08 22.04 -2.30
C VAL A 745 16.57 22.17 -2.11
N ILE A 746 16.15 23.29 -1.51
CA ILE A 746 14.78 23.81 -1.72
C ILE A 746 14.72 24.33 -3.16
N ALA A 747 13.75 23.84 -3.94
CA ALA A 747 13.62 24.21 -5.34
C ALA A 747 13.33 25.72 -5.54
N ARG A 748 14.34 26.44 -6.06
CA ARG A 748 14.19 27.77 -6.67
C ARG A 748 15.05 27.86 -7.92
N HIS A 749 14.44 27.66 -9.09
CA HIS A 749 14.99 28.15 -10.35
C HIS A 749 14.22 29.40 -10.77
N ALA A 750 14.95 30.47 -11.07
CA ALA A 750 14.47 31.57 -11.89
C ALA A 750 15.04 31.39 -13.30
N LEU A 751 14.26 31.69 -14.33
CA LEU A 751 14.75 31.74 -15.71
C LEU A 751 15.38 33.10 -16.02
N HIS A 752 16.42 33.08 -16.83
CA HIS A 752 16.95 34.17 -17.66
C HIS A 752 17.87 33.51 -18.70
N ASP A 753 17.78 33.72 -20.02
CA ASP A 753 16.72 34.28 -20.88
C ASP A 753 16.50 33.25 -22.03
N VAL A 754 15.84 33.42 -23.19
CA VAL A 754 15.32 34.51 -24.06
C VAL A 754 13.99 33.92 -24.65
N GLU A 755 12.93 34.62 -25.05
CA GLU A 755 12.81 35.73 -26.01
C GLU A 755 11.47 36.50 -25.82
N GLU A 756 11.43 37.79 -26.18
CA GLU A 756 10.24 38.64 -26.02
C GLU A 756 9.23 38.55 -27.17
N ARG A 757 7.93 38.42 -26.85
CA ARG A 757 6.83 39.19 -27.50
C ARG A 757 5.52 39.11 -26.68
N PRO A 758 4.59 40.10 -26.81
CA PRO A 758 3.76 40.49 -25.66
C PRO A 758 2.23 40.51 -25.88
N PHE A 759 1.53 40.72 -24.76
CA PHE A 759 0.07 40.92 -24.58
C PHE A 759 -0.84 39.68 -24.73
N GLY A 760 -1.92 39.57 -23.96
CA GLY A 760 -2.41 40.50 -22.94
C GLY A 760 -3.51 39.93 -22.03
N VAL A 761 -3.82 40.67 -20.95
CA VAL A 761 -4.78 40.25 -19.91
C VAL A 761 -6.23 40.48 -20.36
N ALA A 762 -7.07 39.45 -20.25
CA ALA A 762 -8.52 39.56 -20.35
C ALA A 762 -9.20 38.87 -19.16
N VAL A 763 -9.51 39.63 -18.11
CA VAL A 763 -10.28 39.12 -16.95
C VAL A 763 -11.76 39.05 -17.32
N ARG A 764 -12.37 37.87 -17.24
CA ARG A 764 -13.83 37.73 -17.19
C ARG A 764 -14.24 36.61 -16.23
N ARG A 765 -14.96 36.97 -15.16
CA ARG A 765 -15.61 36.00 -14.25
C ARG A 765 -16.85 35.41 -14.91
N LEU A 766 -17.04 34.11 -14.71
CA LEU A 766 -18.29 33.31 -14.60
C LEU A 766 -17.82 31.84 -14.72
N GLY A 767 -18.20 30.88 -13.87
CA GLY A 767 -19.07 30.92 -12.70
C GLY A 767 -19.80 29.57 -12.57
N GLY A 768 -19.40 28.73 -11.62
CA GLY A 768 -20.00 27.40 -11.45
C GLY A 768 -19.16 26.47 -10.57
N GLU A 769 -19.55 26.32 -9.32
CA GLU A 769 -19.00 25.29 -8.42
C GLU A 769 -19.69 23.94 -8.68
N ARG A 770 -18.91 22.86 -8.72
CA ARG A 770 -19.38 21.52 -8.33
C ARG A 770 -18.29 20.84 -7.52
N ALA A 771 -18.63 20.45 -6.30
CA ALA A 771 -17.70 19.81 -5.37
C ALA A 771 -17.50 18.33 -5.71
N VAL A 772 -16.27 17.85 -5.52
CA VAL A 772 -15.99 16.41 -5.39
C VAL A 772 -16.27 16.01 -3.95
N VAL A 773 -16.99 14.91 -3.75
CA VAL A 773 -17.36 14.39 -2.41
C VAL A 773 -16.46 13.21 -2.06
N PRO A 774 -15.53 13.35 -1.09
CA PRO A 774 -14.90 12.20 -0.45
C PRO A 774 -15.88 11.61 0.57
N VAL A 775 -16.21 10.32 0.43
CA VAL A 775 -17.03 9.59 1.41
C VAL A 775 -16.14 9.20 2.59
N ALA A 776 -16.40 9.81 3.76
CA ALA A 776 -15.77 9.46 5.03
C ALA A 776 -16.83 8.95 6.02
N ALA A 777 -16.47 7.96 6.85
CA ALA A 777 -17.43 7.27 7.71
C ALA A 777 -17.98 8.16 8.83
N ALA A 778 -19.30 8.14 9.03
CA ALA A 778 -19.97 8.93 10.06
C ALA A 778 -20.19 8.14 11.35
N ARG A 779 -19.49 8.53 12.44
CA ARG A 779 -19.86 8.22 13.83
C ARG A 779 -19.10 9.08 14.85
N GLU A 780 -19.57 10.32 15.04
CA GLU A 780 -19.99 10.83 16.35
C GLU A 780 -20.67 12.21 16.21
N LEU A 781 -21.43 12.62 17.23
CA LEU A 781 -22.09 13.92 17.25
C LEU A 781 -21.16 14.97 17.88
N VAL A 782 -21.02 16.12 17.22
CA VAL A 782 -20.62 17.36 17.89
C VAL A 782 -21.78 18.35 17.77
N GLU A 783 -22.28 18.75 18.92
CA GLU A 783 -23.40 19.68 19.06
C GLU A 783 -22.92 21.12 18.78
N LEU A 784 -23.61 21.85 17.89
CA LEU A 784 -23.16 23.15 17.41
C LEU A 784 -24.19 24.24 17.75
N GLU A 785 -23.99 24.89 18.90
CA GLU A 785 -24.87 25.93 19.43
C GLU A 785 -25.16 27.04 18.40
N ARG A 786 -26.44 27.21 18.03
CA ARG A 786 -26.92 28.45 17.40
C ARG A 786 -27.72 29.28 18.40
N ARG A 787 -27.13 30.41 18.80
CA ARG A 787 -27.77 31.43 19.65
C ARG A 787 -29.06 31.97 19.01
N GLY A 788 -30.21 31.53 19.50
CA GLY A 788 -31.53 32.10 19.21
C GLY A 788 -32.14 32.72 20.47
N ARG A 789 -32.55 33.99 20.42
CA ARG A 789 -33.00 34.75 21.60
C ARG A 789 -34.53 34.86 21.66
N ALA A 790 -35.12 34.37 22.77
CA ALA A 790 -36.41 34.75 23.36
C ALA A 790 -37.69 34.73 22.49
N GLY A 791 -38.56 33.73 22.74
CA GLY A 791 -39.96 33.71 22.30
C GLY A 791 -40.82 32.79 23.19
N ARG A 792 -42.00 33.27 23.60
CA ARG A 792 -43.02 32.58 24.42
C ARG A 792 -43.86 31.60 23.54
N GLU A 793 -44.62 30.60 23.99
CA GLU A 793 -44.93 30.00 25.31
C GLU A 793 -45.61 28.60 25.13
N HIS A 794 -45.86 27.90 26.25
CA HIS A 794 -46.89 26.85 26.48
C HIS A 794 -46.96 25.50 25.70
N ARG A 795 -46.56 24.43 26.42
CA ARG A 795 -47.38 23.25 26.85
C ARG A 795 -48.15 22.36 25.83
N SER A 796 -47.59 21.16 25.63
CA SER A 796 -48.16 19.84 26.04
C SER A 796 -49.54 19.30 25.58
N ARG A 797 -49.48 18.19 24.80
CA ARG A 797 -50.28 16.93 24.84
C ARG A 797 -51.83 16.93 24.67
N ALA A 798 -52.28 16.30 23.58
CA ALA A 798 -53.23 15.17 23.50
C ALA A 798 -53.20 14.61 22.03
N LEU A 799 -53.18 13.31 21.66
CA LEU A 799 -53.81 12.04 22.04
C LEU A 799 -54.92 11.63 21.03
N ALA A 800 -55.06 10.30 20.80
CA ALA A 800 -56.14 9.55 20.10
C ALA A 800 -56.04 9.40 18.55
N LEU A 801 -56.57 8.34 17.89
CA LEU A 801 -56.84 6.92 18.26
C LEU A 801 -57.27 6.10 16.99
N VAL A 802 -57.30 4.76 17.11
CA VAL A 802 -58.21 3.76 16.44
C VAL A 802 -57.61 2.75 15.43
N HIS A 803 -57.66 1.47 15.86
CA HIS A 803 -57.86 0.15 15.20
C HIS A 803 -57.89 -0.04 13.67
N ARG A 804 -57.47 -1.21 13.16
CA ARG A 804 -58.18 -2.55 13.20
C ARG A 804 -57.20 -3.74 12.99
N GLU A 805 -57.48 -5.03 13.26
CA GLU A 805 -58.63 -5.80 13.83
C GLU A 805 -58.12 -7.13 14.49
N ARG A 806 -58.88 -7.60 15.49
CA ARG A 806 -59.33 -8.99 15.83
C ARG A 806 -58.57 -10.24 15.27
N PHE A 807 -58.01 -11.14 16.10
CA PHE A 807 -58.62 -12.24 16.95
C PHE A 807 -58.91 -13.56 16.18
N PRO A 808 -58.85 -14.80 16.79
CA PRO A 808 -59.27 -15.16 18.17
C PRO A 808 -58.39 -16.14 19.01
N ALA A 809 -58.78 -16.33 20.30
CA ALA A 809 -58.66 -17.47 21.28
C ALA A 809 -57.43 -18.45 21.26
N ALA A 810 -56.77 -18.86 22.37
CA ALA A 810 -57.18 -19.33 23.73
C ALA A 810 -57.77 -20.78 23.75
N ALA A 811 -57.44 -21.72 24.66
CA ALA A 811 -56.64 -21.74 25.91
C ALA A 811 -56.03 -23.17 26.20
N PRO A 812 -55.14 -23.37 27.20
CA PRO A 812 -54.44 -24.66 27.48
C PRO A 812 -55.03 -25.48 28.66
N ALA A 813 -54.52 -26.70 28.90
CA ALA A 813 -54.85 -27.56 30.05
C ALA A 813 -53.68 -28.48 30.52
N ASP A 814 -53.22 -28.26 31.77
CA ASP A 814 -53.21 -29.19 32.92
C ASP A 814 -52.50 -30.58 32.96
N LEU A 815 -51.68 -30.75 34.03
CA LEU A 815 -51.49 -31.95 34.91
C LEU A 815 -50.73 -33.20 34.34
N GLU A 816 -50.01 -34.07 35.09
CA GLU A 816 -49.54 -34.11 36.51
C GLU A 816 -48.41 -35.17 36.74
N PHE A 817 -47.67 -35.07 37.87
CA PHE A 817 -46.87 -36.13 38.57
C PHE A 817 -45.76 -36.90 37.78
N ALA A 818 -44.80 -37.65 38.35
CA ALA A 818 -44.24 -37.98 39.70
C ALA A 818 -42.83 -38.61 39.47
N ALA A 819 -41.94 -38.94 40.43
CA ALA A 819 -41.57 -38.49 41.78
C ALA A 819 -40.33 -39.33 42.25
N ALA A 820 -39.77 -39.04 43.44
CA ALA A 820 -38.81 -39.86 44.23
C ALA A 820 -37.33 -39.98 43.75
N ALA A 821 -36.32 -40.13 44.63
CA ALA A 821 -36.20 -39.84 46.08
C ALA A 821 -34.73 -39.92 46.58
N HIS A 822 -34.52 -39.46 47.83
CA HIS A 822 -33.32 -39.52 48.71
C HIS A 822 -32.24 -38.44 48.49
N GLU A 823 -31.54 -37.86 49.48
CA GLU A 823 -31.55 -37.73 50.98
C GLU A 823 -30.06 -37.65 51.42
N VAL A 824 -29.60 -36.99 52.50
CA VAL A 824 -30.16 -35.94 53.39
C VAL A 824 -29.02 -35.27 54.21
N ALA A 825 -29.26 -34.09 54.80
CA ALA A 825 -28.46 -33.40 55.86
C ALA A 825 -27.01 -32.93 55.51
N VAL A 826 -26.34 -32.03 56.24
CA VAL A 826 -26.61 -31.28 57.50
C VAL A 826 -26.47 -29.75 57.28
N ALA A 827 -27.08 -28.92 58.13
CA ALA A 827 -27.20 -27.47 57.99
C ALA A 827 -26.41 -26.60 59.00
N ARG A 828 -26.37 -25.29 58.73
CA ARG A 828 -26.05 -24.12 59.62
C ARG A 828 -24.59 -23.97 60.11
N VAL A 829 -23.96 -22.79 60.20
CA VAL A 829 -24.33 -21.34 60.35
C VAL A 829 -24.55 -20.87 61.80
N HIS A 830 -23.55 -20.16 62.35
CA HIS A 830 -23.57 -18.78 62.92
C HIS A 830 -22.11 -18.44 63.37
N ARG A 831 -21.56 -17.22 63.18
CA ARG A 831 -21.71 -15.94 63.94
C ARG A 831 -21.26 -16.05 65.42
N GLU A 832 -20.81 -14.97 66.11
CA GLU A 832 -21.00 -13.52 65.88
C GLU A 832 -19.84 -12.66 66.48
N GLN A 833 -20.03 -11.33 66.48
CA GLN A 833 -19.27 -10.28 67.20
C GLN A 833 -17.89 -9.86 66.63
N ASP A 834 -17.37 -8.62 66.76
CA ASP A 834 -17.87 -7.22 66.93
C ASP A 834 -16.60 -6.31 66.94
N ALA A 835 -16.55 -5.00 66.64
CA ALA A 835 -17.47 -4.01 66.05
C ALA A 835 -16.65 -2.76 65.57
N ASP A 836 -17.28 -1.82 64.85
CA ASP A 836 -16.96 -0.37 64.74
C ASP A 836 -15.60 0.10 64.14
N VAL A 837 -15.42 1.28 63.50
CA VAL A 837 -16.30 2.36 62.95
C VAL A 837 -15.43 3.25 62.01
N ALA A 838 -15.91 4.03 61.02
CA ALA A 838 -16.96 3.88 60.01
C ALA A 838 -16.89 5.09 59.02
N VAL A 839 -16.82 4.85 57.70
CA VAL A 839 -17.00 5.87 56.62
C VAL A 839 -17.75 5.20 55.46
N GLY A 840 -18.75 5.78 54.78
CA GLY A 840 -19.36 7.09 55.02
C GLY A 840 -20.36 7.57 53.95
N ILE A 841 -21.41 6.78 53.63
CA ILE A 841 -22.58 7.17 52.80
C ILE A 841 -22.26 7.36 51.28
N GLY A 842 -23.06 7.00 50.27
CA GLY A 842 -24.39 6.35 50.15
C GLY A 842 -25.15 6.89 48.91
N ALA A 843 -26.19 6.27 48.34
CA ALA A 843 -26.79 4.94 48.52
C ALA A 843 -27.92 4.67 47.46
N GLN A 844 -28.04 3.43 46.94
CA GLN A 844 -29.32 2.72 46.61
C GLN A 844 -30.33 3.33 45.57
N HIS A 845 -31.24 2.61 44.88
CA HIS A 845 -31.61 1.17 44.82
C HIS A 845 -32.44 0.80 43.55
N HIS A 846 -32.38 -0.49 43.13
CA HIS A 846 -33.41 -1.27 42.38
C HIS A 846 -33.76 -0.84 40.92
N GLN A 847 -34.34 -1.65 40.02
CA GLN A 847 -35.09 -2.94 40.10
C GLN A 847 -34.61 -4.04 39.10
N VAL A 848 -35.27 -5.21 39.10
CA VAL A 848 -34.96 -6.41 38.29
C VAL A 848 -36.23 -7.06 37.70
N ALA A 849 -36.20 -7.45 36.41
CA ALA A 849 -36.70 -8.73 35.83
C ALA A 849 -36.77 -8.70 34.28
N VAL A 850 -36.91 -9.82 33.54
CA VAL A 850 -36.06 -11.04 33.45
C VAL A 850 -36.60 -11.96 32.31
N LEU A 851 -35.71 -12.66 31.57
CA LEU A 851 -35.98 -13.73 30.57
C LEU A 851 -36.80 -13.40 29.29
N GLY A 852 -36.56 -14.18 28.22
CA GLY A 852 -37.40 -14.29 27.01
C GLY A 852 -36.62 -14.34 25.68
N GLY A 853 -36.75 -15.42 24.89
CA GLY A 853 -36.08 -15.60 23.58
C GLY A 853 -36.99 -16.22 22.50
N PHE A 854 -36.38 -16.73 21.41
CA PHE A 854 -37.00 -17.29 20.17
C PHE A 854 -37.49 -16.21 19.16
N HIS A 855 -36.95 -16.08 17.93
CA HIS A 855 -37.06 -16.92 16.70
C HIS A 855 -38.37 -16.65 15.90
N VAL A 856 -38.42 -16.60 14.54
CA VAL A 856 -37.43 -16.83 13.45
C VAL A 856 -37.70 -15.94 12.20
N HIS A 857 -36.72 -15.87 11.30
CA HIS A 857 -36.77 -15.63 9.83
C HIS A 857 -37.48 -14.41 9.18
N ALA A 858 -36.71 -13.75 8.30
CA ALA A 858 -37.17 -13.29 6.99
C ALA A 858 -36.16 -13.78 5.91
N ARG A 859 -36.58 -13.86 4.63
CA ARG A 859 -35.80 -14.46 3.52
C ARG A 859 -35.12 -13.40 2.62
N PRO A 860 -33.98 -13.72 1.97
CA PRO A 860 -33.54 -13.04 0.75
C PRO A 860 -34.06 -13.78 -0.50
N VAL A 861 -34.97 -13.17 -1.29
CA VAL A 861 -35.30 -13.59 -2.66
C VAL A 861 -35.66 -12.39 -3.54
N ALA A 862 -34.70 -11.96 -4.37
CA ALA A 862 -34.87 -11.23 -5.63
C ALA A 862 -33.49 -11.26 -6.32
N ALA A 863 -33.28 -12.02 -7.40
CA ALA A 863 -33.71 -11.71 -8.76
C ALA A 863 -33.02 -10.44 -9.30
N HIS A 864 -31.86 -10.63 -9.95
CA HIS A 864 -31.34 -9.68 -10.94
C HIS A 864 -31.78 -10.16 -12.32
N GLU A 865 -32.72 -9.42 -12.91
CA GLU A 865 -33.26 -9.63 -14.24
C GLU A 865 -32.49 -8.74 -15.23
N HIS A 866 -32.08 -9.29 -16.38
CA HIS A 866 -31.41 -8.50 -17.42
C HIS A 866 -32.40 -7.53 -18.07
N VAL A 867 -32.13 -6.22 -17.97
CA VAL A 867 -32.80 -5.22 -18.81
C VAL A 867 -31.88 -4.87 -19.97
N ILE A 868 -32.17 -5.45 -21.14
CA ILE A 868 -31.63 -5.00 -22.42
C ILE A 868 -32.30 -3.68 -22.78
N GLY A 869 -31.51 -2.62 -22.97
CA GLY A 869 -31.98 -1.30 -23.37
C GLY A 869 -31.51 -0.93 -24.77
N GLU A 870 -32.28 -1.29 -25.79
CA GLU A 870 -32.11 -0.72 -27.13
C GLU A 870 -32.62 0.75 -27.15
N PRO A 871 -31.89 1.69 -27.79
CA PRO A 871 -32.34 3.07 -27.90
C PRO A 871 -33.19 3.28 -29.17
N ASP A 872 -34.48 3.59 -29.00
CA ASP A 872 -35.31 4.17 -30.07
C ASP A 872 -35.85 5.54 -29.64
N LEU A 873 -35.75 6.55 -30.53
CA LEU A 873 -35.89 7.98 -30.21
C LEU A 873 -36.46 8.80 -31.39
N ASP A 874 -37.78 8.99 -31.44
CA ASP A 874 -38.39 10.30 -31.79
C ASP A 874 -39.84 10.37 -31.25
N GLY A 875 -40.41 11.57 -31.02
CA GLY A 875 -41.77 11.66 -30.42
C GLY A 875 -42.40 13.04 -30.09
N ARG A 876 -41.65 14.14 -30.22
CA ARG A 876 -42.08 15.56 -30.33
C ARG A 876 -43.46 16.06 -29.78
N ILE A 877 -43.40 17.05 -28.88
CA ILE A 877 -44.28 18.24 -28.81
C ILE A 877 -43.34 19.42 -28.43
N GLY A 878 -43.17 20.54 -29.15
CA GLY A 878 -44.12 21.61 -29.54
C GLY A 878 -43.93 22.84 -28.60
N SER A 879 -43.86 24.12 -29.01
CA SER A 879 -44.04 24.77 -30.33
C SER A 879 -43.57 26.26 -30.34
N ARG A 880 -43.45 26.87 -31.54
CA ARG A 880 -43.30 28.33 -31.87
C ARG A 880 -41.96 29.03 -31.50
N GLY A 881 -41.38 29.91 -32.34
CA GLY A 881 -41.70 30.25 -33.74
C GLY A 881 -41.05 31.55 -34.27
N VAL A 882 -41.32 31.88 -35.55
CA VAL A 882 -41.00 33.12 -36.31
C VAL A 882 -39.55 33.27 -36.84
N GLY A 883 -39.40 33.59 -38.13
CA GLY A 883 -38.12 33.94 -38.79
C GLY A 883 -38.02 33.46 -40.25
N GLU A 884 -38.25 34.35 -41.21
CA GLU A 884 -38.15 34.10 -42.68
C GLU A 884 -36.66 33.91 -43.13
N ALA A 885 -36.28 33.41 -44.32
CA ALA A 885 -36.96 33.45 -45.62
C ALA A 885 -36.31 32.52 -46.69
N ARG A 886 -37.09 32.13 -47.73
CA ARG A 886 -36.69 31.76 -49.13
C ARG A 886 -35.76 30.53 -49.36
N THR A 887 -35.92 29.68 -50.39
CA THR A 887 -36.91 29.60 -51.49
C THR A 887 -37.00 28.20 -52.15
N ARG A 888 -38.23 27.85 -52.60
CA ARG A 888 -38.60 27.05 -53.81
C ARG A 888 -38.29 25.54 -53.92
N ASN A 889 -39.40 24.79 -53.99
CA ASN A 889 -39.77 23.74 -54.97
C ASN A 889 -38.99 22.39 -54.97
N GLY A 890 -39.66 21.23 -54.99
CA GLY A 890 -41.10 20.95 -54.84
C GLY A 890 -41.55 19.59 -55.43
N ALA A 891 -42.84 19.24 -55.23
CA ALA A 891 -43.56 18.08 -55.82
C ALA A 891 -43.10 16.66 -55.36
N ARG A 892 -43.93 15.60 -55.34
CA ARG A 892 -45.42 15.45 -55.23
C ARG A 892 -45.76 13.96 -55.00
N SER A 893 -46.92 13.65 -54.38
CA SER A 893 -47.59 12.32 -54.33
C SER A 893 -46.83 11.20 -53.58
N ARG A 894 -47.33 10.57 -52.50
CA ARG A 894 -48.54 9.71 -52.33
C ARG A 894 -48.51 8.40 -53.13
N GLY A 895 -48.73 7.28 -52.42
CA GLY A 895 -48.94 5.91 -52.92
C GLY A 895 -47.90 4.93 -52.34
N GLY A 896 -48.25 3.70 -51.94
CA GLY A 896 -49.60 3.11 -51.97
C GLY A 896 -49.61 1.57 -51.92
N GLU A 897 -49.08 0.99 -50.85
CA GLU A 897 -49.47 -0.30 -50.24
C GLU A 897 -49.88 -1.54 -51.09
N GLN A 898 -49.09 -2.62 -50.93
CA GLN A 898 -49.46 -4.06 -50.94
C GLN A 898 -49.73 -4.89 -52.24
N GLN A 899 -49.05 -6.05 -52.22
CA GLN A 899 -49.52 -7.43 -52.51
C GLN A 899 -49.23 -8.15 -53.86
N ARG A 900 -48.56 -9.32 -53.71
CA ARG A 900 -48.63 -10.61 -54.44
C ARG A 900 -48.43 -10.65 -55.97
N GLN A 901 -47.40 -11.38 -56.41
CA GLN A 901 -47.45 -12.69 -57.12
C GLN A 901 -45.99 -13.17 -57.40
N HIS A 902 -45.55 -14.43 -57.29
CA HIS A 902 -46.01 -15.75 -57.75
C HIS A 902 -45.50 -16.14 -59.16
N GLN A 903 -44.34 -16.83 -59.27
CA GLN A 903 -44.13 -17.99 -60.18
C GLN A 903 -42.73 -18.68 -60.12
N ARG A 904 -42.78 -20.00 -59.92
CA ARG A 904 -42.05 -21.15 -60.53
C ARG A 904 -40.70 -21.04 -61.28
N ASP A 905 -39.85 -22.01 -60.91
CA ASP A 905 -39.08 -22.96 -61.75
C ASP A 905 -37.80 -22.55 -62.56
N LYS A 906 -36.65 -22.80 -61.91
CA LYS A 906 -35.50 -23.67 -62.35
C LYS A 906 -34.25 -23.12 -63.10
N HIS A 907 -33.12 -23.64 -62.60
CA HIS A 907 -31.77 -23.84 -63.18
C HIS A 907 -30.81 -22.65 -63.39
N GLY A 908 -29.71 -22.64 -62.62
CA GLY A 908 -28.40 -22.13 -63.08
C GLY A 908 -27.52 -21.43 -62.03
N GLY A 909 -26.48 -22.12 -61.52
CA GLY A 909 -25.31 -21.50 -60.87
C GLY A 909 -25.21 -21.61 -59.31
N PRO A 910 -24.01 -21.85 -58.75
CA PRO A 910 -23.64 -21.55 -57.35
C PRO A 910 -23.22 -20.06 -57.19
N PRO A 911 -22.92 -19.52 -56.00
CA PRO A 911 -22.83 -20.10 -54.63
C PRO A 911 -24.13 -19.87 -53.81
N LEU A 912 -24.28 -20.25 -52.53
CA LEU A 912 -23.34 -20.66 -51.47
C LEU A 912 -23.69 -22.04 -50.88
#